data_AF-A0A067Q4F8-F1
#
_entry.id   AF-A0A067Q4F8-F1
#
_cell.length_a   1.000
_cell.length_b   1.000
_cell.length_c   1.000
_cell.angle_alpha   90.00
_cell.angle_beta   90.00
_cell.angle_gamma   90.00
#
_symmetry.space_group_name_H-M   'P 1'
#
loop_
_entity.id
_entity.type
_entity.pdbx_description
1 polymer ?
#
loop_
_entity_poly.entity_id
_entity_poly.type
_entity_poly.pdbx_seq_one_letter_code
_entity_poly.pdbx_strand_id
1 'polypeptide(L)'
;MVQTRRQSGKVSIPRYDEDDLSDEERVGGANVHKRRRISEFGKRRKIRRSNPKDGKLSILPSMPLDILFEDMSEARWAELLYGATNCHLCGTMNIFNIDFALRRRLCLSCKKTNLVYSGKFSKKFPEFDPVILDLIPYATISGWRSFQRSYPPNHKLHNKPPSKYFLESDIYSMAQTFGLLTKNIHMRKPGAKAKLEEFKKERVEFVKDVVEYARVCEGWAVEEYKRLSGLKDEVVTIRRNEITSRLRSLGYDQFDLNAISWSRHVHQYKDLTERSWNIMLPKLESEIKARREARLRAERHQLIRIRKRLAASAYRNWKVKNIPGRDWSLLPQDSQVLSWEGLGSAIEVDSDVVVGEESFEGVLGGLEEVIEKWKVDKKRKLVSLVPVATPSSSSISESHAQVQDGDANPLDLATSIFICTRPHCSSFRSRALQPVLGTSQLLSHTCPCFTFPISDSNSTPRVAAPFELRFSEDLSRVAKSLVECVGGDVARMTMKDMDKRDARFFCGACARVERSGLREGDEQLQDEEKKLEVGALSWRACINHLMTIHRTQEEHQELSDFRLLPPVLEQQAIAQEFCEPDPAFGQCAWLCACCDCHVYCRGTSRVGVITHVQTQHDVENPLEDEHFVFDSRITKLLRPPQVVRLDEETLFGLHAHATDHKKL
;
A
#
# COMPACT_ATOMS: atom_id res chain seq x y z
N MET A 1 22.06 -26.22 -57.73
CA MET A 1 22.23 -25.23 -56.64
C MET A 1 21.18 -25.53 -55.58
N VAL A 2 21.63 -26.14 -54.49
CA VAL A 2 20.84 -26.56 -53.34
C VAL A 2 20.98 -25.48 -52.29
N GLN A 3 19.89 -25.00 -51.69
CA GLN A 3 19.89 -24.60 -50.28
C GLN A 3 18.46 -24.50 -49.72
N THR A 4 18.19 -25.38 -48.77
CA THR A 4 16.98 -25.50 -47.96
C THR A 4 17.17 -24.87 -46.58
N ARG A 5 16.14 -24.15 -46.12
CA ARG A 5 15.51 -24.21 -44.77
C ARG A 5 16.33 -23.78 -43.53
N ARG A 6 15.81 -22.79 -42.79
CA ARG A 6 15.33 -22.87 -41.37
C ARG A 6 15.14 -21.47 -40.78
N GLN A 7 13.89 -21.08 -40.53
CA GLN A 7 13.55 -20.02 -39.58
C GLN A 7 13.40 -20.66 -38.18
N SER A 8 14.17 -20.17 -37.22
CA SER A 8 14.06 -20.51 -35.80
C SER A 8 13.11 -19.52 -35.12
N GLY A 9 11.97 -20.03 -34.63
CA GLY A 9 11.06 -19.30 -33.75
C GLY A 9 11.71 -19.08 -32.39
N LYS A 10 11.83 -17.83 -31.96
CA LYS A 10 12.10 -17.46 -30.57
C LYS A 10 10.77 -17.25 -29.88
N VAL A 11 10.41 -18.21 -29.02
CA VAL A 11 9.31 -18.05 -28.04
C VAL A 11 9.82 -17.13 -26.93
N SER A 12 9.24 -15.94 -26.83
CA SER A 12 9.46 -14.98 -25.75
C SER A 12 8.53 -15.31 -24.58
N ILE A 13 9.11 -15.79 -23.49
CA ILE A 13 8.46 -16.04 -22.20
C ILE A 13 8.25 -14.69 -21.48
N PRO A 14 7.03 -14.34 -21.02
CA PRO A 14 6.81 -13.13 -20.24
C PRO A 14 7.42 -13.25 -18.84
N ARG A 15 8.10 -12.18 -18.42
CA ARG A 15 8.69 -12.02 -17.08
C ARG A 15 7.59 -11.99 -16.02
N TYR A 16 7.72 -12.85 -15.02
CA TYR A 16 7.04 -12.71 -13.74
C TYR A 16 7.85 -11.75 -12.85
N ASP A 17 7.18 -10.75 -12.29
CA ASP A 17 7.72 -9.93 -11.20
C ASP A 17 7.69 -10.77 -9.91
N GLU A 18 8.87 -11.21 -9.47
CA GLU A 18 9.09 -11.77 -8.13
C GLU A 18 9.82 -10.73 -7.26
N ASP A 19 9.05 -10.06 -6.41
CA ASP A 19 9.55 -9.47 -5.17
C ASP A 19 9.55 -10.56 -4.10
N ASP A 20 10.73 -11.11 -3.75
CA ASP A 20 11.23 -11.26 -2.37
C ASP A 20 12.38 -12.28 -2.28
N LEU A 21 13.49 -11.83 -1.68
CA LEU A 21 14.42 -12.58 -0.82
C LEU A 21 15.26 -13.72 -1.43
N SER A 22 16.56 -13.46 -1.58
CA SER A 22 17.58 -14.50 -1.39
C SER A 22 18.90 -13.92 -0.88
N ASP A 23 19.17 -14.11 0.42
CA ASP A 23 20.51 -14.36 0.93
C ASP A 23 20.88 -15.80 0.54
N GLU A 24 21.97 -16.00 -0.18
CA GLU A 24 22.68 -17.30 -0.19
C GLU A 24 24.19 -17.11 -0.13
N GLU A 25 24.75 -17.73 0.90
CA GLU A 25 26.16 -18.03 1.09
C GLU A 25 26.67 -19.00 0.01
N ARG A 26 27.91 -18.79 -0.46
CA ARG A 26 28.69 -19.83 -1.14
C ARG A 26 29.88 -20.24 -0.28
N VAL A 27 29.84 -21.48 0.19
CA VAL A 27 30.95 -22.22 0.78
C VAL A 27 31.76 -22.92 -0.31
N GLY A 28 33.08 -22.97 -0.16
CA GLY A 28 33.87 -24.13 -0.60
C GLY A 28 35.21 -23.83 -1.26
N GLY A 29 36.31 -24.13 -0.56
CA GLY A 29 37.65 -24.19 -1.13
C GLY A 29 38.73 -24.51 -0.07
N ALA A 30 38.88 -25.78 0.26
CA ALA A 30 39.89 -26.29 1.18
C ALA A 30 41.31 -26.18 0.59
N ASN A 31 42.32 -25.93 1.44
CA ASN A 31 43.65 -26.49 1.22
C ASN A 31 44.38 -26.75 2.54
N VAL A 32 44.79 -28.01 2.69
CA VAL A 32 45.58 -28.58 3.77
C VAL A 32 47.06 -28.36 3.44
N HIS A 33 47.85 -27.78 4.35
CA HIS A 33 49.23 -28.26 4.54
C HIS A 33 49.91 -27.83 5.86
N LYS A 34 50.49 -28.87 6.48
CA LYS A 34 51.66 -28.94 7.36
C LYS A 34 51.55 -28.43 8.81
N ARG A 35 51.30 -29.43 9.67
CA ARG A 35 51.82 -29.56 11.04
C ARG A 35 53.26 -29.08 11.16
N ARG A 36 53.54 -28.24 12.16
CA ARG A 36 54.83 -28.19 12.84
C ARG A 36 54.60 -28.19 14.35
N ARG A 37 55.05 -29.25 15.02
CA ARG A 37 55.14 -29.33 16.48
C ARG A 37 56.27 -28.43 16.95
N ILE A 38 56.00 -27.53 17.89
CA ILE A 38 56.99 -27.05 18.87
C ILE A 38 56.30 -27.05 20.23
N SER A 39 56.82 -27.89 21.11
CA SER A 39 56.63 -27.90 22.56
C SER A 39 57.28 -26.67 23.17
N GLU A 40 56.64 -26.04 24.17
CA GLU A 40 57.27 -25.74 25.47
C GLU A 40 56.31 -24.99 26.41
N PHE A 41 56.32 -25.44 27.65
CA PHE A 41 55.70 -24.82 28.82
C PHE A 41 56.24 -23.39 29.03
N GLY A 42 55.37 -22.41 29.25
CA GLY A 42 55.85 -21.06 29.59
C GLY A 42 54.79 -20.00 29.89
N LYS A 43 54.34 -19.97 31.16
CA LYS A 43 53.80 -18.80 31.89
C LYS A 43 52.44 -18.23 31.42
N ARG A 44 51.41 -18.52 32.25
CA ARG A 44 50.21 -17.67 32.43
C ARG A 44 50.64 -16.19 32.48
N ARG A 45 50.35 -15.42 31.43
CA ARG A 45 50.36 -13.95 31.53
C ARG A 45 49.19 -13.55 32.43
N LYS A 46 49.49 -13.24 33.69
CA LYS A 46 48.58 -12.45 34.54
C LYS A 46 48.39 -11.11 33.83
N ILE A 47 47.22 -10.91 33.24
CA ILE A 47 46.78 -9.58 32.81
C ILE A 47 46.75 -8.73 34.07
N ARG A 48 47.71 -7.79 34.19
CA ARG A 48 47.71 -6.81 35.26
C ARG A 48 46.39 -6.04 35.16
N ARG A 49 45.59 -6.07 36.22
CA ARG A 49 44.49 -5.11 36.40
C ARG A 49 45.10 -3.72 36.35
N SER A 50 44.73 -2.91 35.36
CA SER A 50 45.10 -1.50 35.32
C SER A 50 44.50 -0.80 36.53
N ASN A 51 45.29 0.05 37.16
CA ASN A 51 44.91 0.78 38.35
C ASN A 51 43.85 1.84 37.96
N PRO A 52 42.75 2.04 38.70
CA PRO A 52 41.70 3.01 38.33
C PRO A 52 42.14 4.49 38.33
N LYS A 53 43.41 4.75 38.65
CA LYS A 53 44.04 6.07 38.72
C LYS A 53 45.04 6.35 37.59
N ASP A 54 45.25 5.40 36.67
CA ASP A 54 45.98 5.68 35.42
C ASP A 54 45.02 6.43 34.49
N GLY A 55 45.00 7.76 34.68
CA GLY A 55 44.00 8.66 34.16
C GLY A 55 43.91 8.69 32.62
N LYS A 56 42.77 9.21 32.17
CA LYS A 56 42.42 9.55 30.78
C LYS A 56 43.49 10.37 30.02
N LEU A 57 44.54 10.85 30.68
CA LEU A 57 45.68 11.55 30.07
C LEU A 57 46.68 10.62 29.36
N SER A 58 46.70 9.32 29.67
CA SER A 58 47.58 8.36 28.96
C SER A 58 47.15 8.07 27.50
N ILE A 59 45.99 8.59 27.09
CA ILE A 59 45.41 8.48 25.74
C ILE A 59 45.81 9.69 24.86
N LEU A 60 46.52 10.68 25.42
CA LEU A 60 46.97 11.86 24.67
C LEU A 60 48.06 11.65 23.59
N PRO A 61 48.85 10.55 23.49
CA PRO A 61 49.97 10.53 22.55
C PRO A 61 49.59 10.18 21.09
N SER A 62 48.30 10.08 20.73
CA SER A 62 47.90 9.78 19.33
C SER A 62 47.08 10.87 18.63
N MET A 63 46.74 11.96 19.32
CA MET A 63 46.14 13.13 18.64
C MET A 63 47.29 14.02 18.16
N PRO A 64 47.26 14.58 16.94
CA PRO A 64 48.26 15.54 16.49
C PRO A 64 48.11 16.84 17.32
N LEU A 65 48.79 16.85 18.48
CA LEU A 65 48.94 17.98 19.39
C LEU A 65 49.99 18.99 18.89
N ASP A 66 50.73 18.63 17.83
CA ASP A 66 51.79 19.46 17.26
C ASP A 66 51.22 20.69 16.51
N ILE A 67 49.89 20.77 16.39
CA ILE A 67 49.13 21.89 15.79
C ILE A 67 48.16 22.48 16.84
N LEU A 68 48.62 22.62 18.08
CA LEU A 68 47.89 23.38 19.11
C LEU A 68 47.82 24.85 18.67
N PHE A 69 46.70 25.21 18.04
CA PHE A 69 46.39 26.61 17.75
C PHE A 69 46.45 27.44 19.03
N GLU A 70 47.17 28.55 18.97
CA GLU A 70 47.40 29.51 20.07
C GLU A 70 46.11 30.10 20.68
N ASP A 71 44.94 29.79 20.14
CA ASP A 71 43.64 30.36 20.51
C ASP A 71 42.81 29.48 21.48
N MET A 72 43.24 28.27 21.81
CA MET A 72 42.58 27.41 22.82
C MET A 72 43.58 26.69 23.74
N SER A 73 43.39 26.83 25.06
CA SER A 73 44.23 26.13 26.04
C SER A 73 43.98 24.62 26.06
N GLU A 74 45.00 23.86 26.43
CA GLU A 74 44.94 22.40 26.57
C GLU A 74 43.79 21.93 27.47
N ALA A 75 43.52 22.66 28.57
CA ALA A 75 42.40 22.36 29.46
C ALA A 75 41.03 22.44 28.77
N ARG A 76 40.84 23.41 27.85
CA ARG A 76 39.59 23.53 27.08
C ARG A 76 39.46 22.42 26.04
N TRP A 77 40.58 21.99 25.45
CA TRP A 77 40.60 20.82 24.58
C TRP A 77 40.25 19.53 25.32
N ALA A 78 40.82 19.32 26.51
CA ALA A 78 40.51 18.18 27.35
C ALA A 78 39.02 18.13 27.74
N GLU A 79 38.43 19.28 28.09
CA GLU A 79 36.99 19.39 28.36
C GLU A 79 36.15 19.11 27.12
N LEU A 80 36.52 19.65 25.95
CA LEU A 80 35.78 19.42 24.72
C LEU A 80 35.76 17.93 24.33
N LEU A 81 36.89 17.25 24.44
CA LEU A 81 37.05 15.84 24.06
C LEU A 81 36.49 14.86 25.09
N TYR A 82 36.81 15.07 26.37
CA TYR A 82 36.61 14.08 27.45
C TYR A 82 35.72 14.56 28.60
N GLY A 83 35.33 15.83 28.58
CA GLY A 83 34.48 16.47 29.57
C GLY A 83 33.01 16.12 29.44
N ALA A 84 32.15 16.99 29.96
CA ALA A 84 30.72 16.74 29.97
C ALA A 84 30.14 16.70 28.54
N THR A 85 29.27 15.74 28.26
CA THR A 85 28.59 15.62 26.96
C THR A 85 27.35 16.51 26.92
N ASN A 86 27.49 17.78 27.26
CA ASN A 86 26.40 18.76 27.26
C ASN A 86 26.51 19.73 26.08
N CYS A 87 25.37 20.28 25.67
CA CYS A 87 25.31 21.36 24.70
C CYS A 87 25.96 22.62 25.28
N HIS A 88 26.89 23.22 24.55
CA HIS A 88 27.61 24.42 24.99
C HIS A 88 26.75 25.70 24.96
N LEU A 89 25.52 25.65 24.43
CA LEU A 89 24.59 26.78 24.45
C LEU A 89 23.48 26.62 25.48
N CYS A 90 22.80 25.46 25.52
CA CYS A 90 21.64 25.26 26.39
C CYS A 90 21.87 24.26 27.54
N GLY A 91 23.04 23.60 27.62
CA GLY A 91 23.36 22.64 28.67
C GLY A 91 22.69 21.26 28.54
N THR A 92 21.89 21.00 27.52
CA THR A 92 21.26 19.68 27.31
C THR A 92 22.30 18.56 27.25
N MET A 93 22.07 17.47 28.00
CA MET A 93 22.99 16.32 28.12
C MET A 93 22.95 15.38 26.90
N ASN A 94 23.87 14.40 26.88
CA ASN A 94 24.01 13.34 25.86
C ASN A 94 24.33 13.84 24.44
N ILE A 95 25.13 14.91 24.30
CA ILE A 95 25.61 15.43 23.03
C ILE A 95 27.05 14.94 22.77
N PHE A 96 27.17 13.84 22.03
CA PHE A 96 28.46 13.20 21.76
C PHE A 96 29.21 13.79 20.55
N ASN A 97 28.51 14.40 19.61
CA ASN A 97 29.13 14.97 18.41
C ASN A 97 29.75 16.33 18.72
N ILE A 98 31.05 16.43 18.48
CA ILE A 98 31.82 17.67 18.52
C ILE A 98 31.80 18.27 17.12
N ASP A 99 31.49 19.56 17.02
CA ASP A 99 31.75 20.34 15.83
C ASP A 99 33.15 20.95 15.99
N PHE A 100 34.16 20.38 15.32
CA PHE A 100 35.56 20.78 15.52
C PHE A 100 35.88 22.14 14.91
N ALA A 101 35.15 22.55 13.86
CA ALA A 101 35.31 23.89 13.27
C ALA A 101 34.72 24.98 14.18
N LEU A 102 33.57 24.72 14.81
CA LEU A 102 32.99 25.62 15.82
C LEU A 102 33.53 25.41 17.23
N ARG A 103 34.31 24.33 17.43
CA ARG A 103 34.88 23.84 18.70
C ARG A 103 33.86 23.72 19.83
N ARG A 104 32.68 23.20 19.51
CA ARG A 104 31.53 23.12 20.42
C ARG A 104 30.73 21.84 20.23
N ARG A 105 30.09 21.38 21.31
CA ARG A 105 28.99 20.41 21.24
C ARG A 105 27.68 21.18 21.15
N LEU A 106 26.91 20.99 20.08
CA LEU A 106 25.62 21.65 19.87
C LEU A 106 24.52 20.61 19.67
N CYS A 107 23.45 20.69 20.47
CA CYS A 107 22.27 19.85 20.27
C CYS A 107 21.53 20.23 18.97
N LEU A 108 20.70 19.34 18.45
CA LEU A 108 19.97 19.56 17.19
C LEU A 108 19.09 20.83 17.24
N SER A 109 18.43 21.09 18.37
CA SER A 109 17.62 22.30 18.55
C SER A 109 18.47 23.56 18.44
N CYS A 110 19.58 23.62 19.19
CA CYS A 110 20.50 24.75 19.14
C CYS A 110 21.11 24.93 17.74
N LYS A 111 21.44 23.85 17.03
CA LYS A 111 21.91 23.94 15.64
C LYS A 111 20.84 24.50 14.69
N LYS A 112 19.55 24.17 14.87
CA LYS A 112 18.47 24.70 14.01
C LYS A 112 18.20 26.17 14.28
N THR A 113 18.25 26.59 15.54
CA THR A 113 17.92 27.96 15.94
C THR A 113 19.07 28.92 15.70
N ASN A 114 20.31 28.51 15.99
CA ASN A 114 21.45 29.43 16.07
C ASN A 114 22.43 29.32 14.88
N LEU A 115 22.27 28.35 13.98
CA LEU A 115 23.09 28.27 12.77
C LEU A 115 22.39 28.90 11.57
N VAL A 116 23.11 29.78 10.88
CA VAL A 116 22.65 30.49 9.70
C VAL A 116 23.32 29.90 8.47
N TYR A 117 22.51 29.47 7.52
CA TYR A 117 23.00 28.98 6.22
C TYR A 117 23.53 30.15 5.38
N SER A 118 24.69 29.98 4.75
CA SER A 118 25.32 31.01 3.91
C SER A 118 24.37 31.63 2.89
N GLY A 119 23.58 30.82 2.17
CA GLY A 119 22.63 31.30 1.18
C GLY A 119 21.41 32.05 1.73
N LYS A 120 21.22 32.08 3.06
CA LYS A 120 20.19 32.87 3.74
C LYS A 120 20.75 34.11 4.44
N PHE A 121 22.07 34.31 4.42
CA PHE A 121 22.74 35.39 5.15
C PHE A 121 22.20 36.77 4.74
N SER A 122 22.29 37.13 3.47
CA SER A 122 21.87 38.46 2.98
C SER A 122 20.38 38.74 3.18
N LYS A 123 19.55 37.69 3.31
CA LYS A 123 18.12 37.83 3.62
C LYS A 123 17.87 38.07 5.12
N LYS A 124 18.67 37.43 5.99
CA LYS A 124 18.51 37.52 7.45
C LYS A 124 19.23 38.74 8.05
N PHE A 125 20.36 39.14 7.47
CA PHE A 125 21.19 40.27 7.91
C PHE A 125 21.51 41.19 6.71
N PRO A 126 20.51 41.91 6.16
CA PRO A 126 20.73 42.84 5.05
C PRO A 126 21.68 44.00 5.41
N GLU A 127 21.85 44.30 6.69
CA GLU A 127 22.70 45.37 7.22
C GLU A 127 24.19 45.00 7.34
N PHE A 128 24.53 43.71 7.24
CA PHE A 128 25.90 43.23 7.39
C PHE A 128 26.56 42.91 6.05
N ASP A 129 27.85 43.25 5.96
CA ASP A 129 28.66 42.94 4.78
C ASP A 129 28.87 41.41 4.66
N PRO A 130 28.53 40.79 3.51
CA PRO A 130 28.77 39.36 3.27
C PRO A 130 30.20 38.89 3.50
N VAL A 131 31.20 39.78 3.38
CA VAL A 131 32.63 39.48 3.64
C VAL A 131 32.83 38.93 5.06
N ILE A 132 31.97 39.27 6.02
CA ILE A 132 32.03 38.75 7.40
C ILE A 132 32.05 37.21 7.42
N LEU A 133 31.36 36.55 6.49
CA LEU A 133 31.31 35.08 6.42
C LEU A 133 32.66 34.44 6.06
N ASP A 134 33.57 35.17 5.42
CA ASP A 134 34.91 34.67 5.10
C ASP A 134 35.87 34.84 6.29
N LEU A 135 35.48 35.58 7.33
CA LEU A 135 36.32 35.92 8.49
C LEU A 135 36.01 35.07 9.74
N ILE A 136 35.00 34.19 9.68
CA ILE A 136 34.57 33.35 10.81
C ILE A 136 34.53 31.85 10.46
N PRO A 137 34.82 30.95 11.43
CA PRO A 137 34.65 29.52 11.22
C PRO A 137 33.19 29.13 10.93
N TYR A 138 33.02 27.97 10.31
CA TYR A 138 31.70 27.45 9.94
C TYR A 138 31.61 25.94 10.15
N ALA A 139 30.40 25.49 10.46
CA ALA A 139 30.03 24.09 10.42
C ALA A 139 29.65 23.67 8.99
N THR A 140 29.92 22.41 8.65
CA THR A 140 29.47 21.78 7.39
C THR A 140 28.16 20.99 7.57
N ILE A 141 27.71 20.81 8.82
CA ILE A 141 26.54 20.00 9.18
C ILE A 141 25.47 20.89 9.84
N SER A 142 24.29 20.97 9.21
CA SER A 142 23.13 21.70 9.74
C SER A 142 22.47 21.03 10.95
N GLY A 143 21.58 21.73 11.65
CA GLY A 143 20.72 21.15 12.71
C GLY A 143 19.65 20.16 12.24
N TRP A 144 19.53 19.91 10.94
CA TRP A 144 18.58 18.94 10.37
C TRP A 144 19.22 17.59 10.07
N ARG A 145 20.53 17.43 10.30
CA ARG A 145 21.28 16.21 9.98
C ARG A 145 22.34 15.93 11.04
N SER A 146 22.61 14.65 11.30
CA SER A 146 23.64 14.20 12.25
C SER A 146 24.96 13.82 11.57
N PHE A 147 24.99 13.66 10.25
CA PHE A 147 26.17 13.29 9.46
C PHE A 147 26.20 14.02 8.11
N GLN A 148 27.40 14.19 7.56
CA GLN A 148 27.59 14.70 6.21
C GLN A 148 27.17 13.65 5.17
N ARG A 149 26.34 14.04 4.20
CA ARG A 149 25.85 13.14 3.16
C ARG A 149 26.97 12.93 2.13
N SER A 150 27.57 11.75 2.14
CA SER A 150 28.40 11.30 1.01
C SER A 150 27.46 10.85 -0.11
N TYR A 151 27.72 11.35 -1.32
CA TYR A 151 27.01 10.90 -2.51
C TYR A 151 27.90 9.92 -3.30
N PRO A 152 27.35 8.99 -4.09
CA PRO A 152 28.16 8.16 -4.99
C PRO A 152 28.91 9.01 -6.04
N PRO A 153 30.05 8.55 -6.59
CA PRO A 153 30.83 9.27 -7.61
C PRO A 153 30.01 9.76 -8.82
N ASN A 154 28.96 9.02 -9.18
CA ASN A 154 28.11 9.32 -10.34
C ASN A 154 26.94 10.27 -10.02
N HIS A 155 26.83 10.75 -8.79
CA HIS A 155 25.74 11.64 -8.38
C HIS A 155 26.10 13.10 -8.63
N LYS A 156 25.16 13.89 -9.18
CA LYS A 156 25.35 15.32 -9.51
C LYS A 156 25.81 16.21 -8.34
N LEU A 157 25.66 15.73 -7.11
CA LEU A 157 26.06 16.42 -5.87
C LEU A 157 27.37 15.89 -5.26
N HIS A 158 28.05 14.93 -5.88
CA HIS A 158 29.33 14.38 -5.40
C HIS A 158 30.41 15.46 -5.29
N ASN A 159 30.53 16.32 -6.31
CA ASN A 159 31.56 17.37 -6.36
C ASN A 159 31.07 18.72 -5.83
N LYS A 160 29.87 18.80 -5.23
CA LYS A 160 29.34 20.07 -4.72
C LYS A 160 30.01 20.38 -3.38
N PRO A 161 30.55 21.60 -3.18
CA PRO A 161 31.12 21.97 -1.89
C PRO A 161 30.07 21.88 -0.78
N PRO A 162 30.45 21.45 0.44
CA PRO A 162 29.52 21.32 1.54
C PRO A 162 28.88 22.68 1.86
N SER A 163 27.61 22.63 2.27
CA SER A 163 26.91 23.82 2.76
C SER A 163 27.60 24.38 4.01
N LYS A 164 27.82 25.69 4.04
CA LYS A 164 28.41 26.40 5.18
C LYS A 164 27.32 26.94 6.11
N TYR A 165 27.49 26.68 7.41
CA TYR A 165 26.59 27.12 8.46
C TYR A 165 27.37 27.88 9.52
N PHE A 166 26.94 29.10 9.81
CA PHE A 166 27.65 30.02 10.70
C PHE A 166 26.86 30.22 11.98
N LEU A 167 27.56 30.30 13.11
CA LEU A 167 26.91 30.58 14.38
C LEU A 167 26.49 32.06 14.42
N GLU A 168 25.23 32.30 14.76
CA GLU A 168 24.65 33.65 14.79
C GLU A 168 25.40 34.58 15.75
N SER A 169 25.84 34.09 16.90
CA SER A 169 26.68 34.87 17.82
C SER A 169 28.01 35.31 17.20
N ASP A 170 28.61 34.47 16.37
CA ASP A 170 29.91 34.73 15.76
C ASP A 170 29.77 35.73 14.61
N ILE A 171 28.64 35.69 13.88
CA ILE A 171 28.25 36.72 12.90
C ILE A 171 28.16 38.08 13.60
N TYR A 172 27.38 38.17 14.69
CA TYR A 172 27.22 39.44 15.41
C TYR A 172 28.54 39.95 16.00
N SER A 173 29.33 39.06 16.61
CA SER A 173 30.64 39.43 17.16
C SER A 173 31.57 39.96 16.08
N MET A 174 31.64 39.30 14.92
CA MET A 174 32.50 39.73 13.83
C MET A 174 31.98 41.01 13.17
N ALA A 175 30.67 41.17 13.02
CA ALA A 175 30.06 42.39 12.49
C ALA A 175 30.41 43.62 13.35
N GLN A 176 30.43 43.48 14.67
CA GLN A 176 30.85 44.55 15.58
C GLN A 176 32.32 44.93 15.38
N THR A 177 33.22 43.94 15.34
CA THR A 177 34.65 44.17 15.08
C THR A 177 34.89 44.82 13.72
N PHE A 178 34.25 44.29 12.68
CA PHE A 178 34.35 44.78 11.31
C PHE A 178 33.79 46.21 11.18
N GLY A 179 32.65 46.49 11.82
CA GLY A 179 32.04 47.80 11.89
C GLY A 179 32.92 48.84 12.59
N LEU A 180 33.60 48.47 13.67
CA LEU A 180 34.56 49.34 14.35
C LEU A 180 35.75 49.71 13.45
N LEU A 181 36.32 48.74 12.74
CA LEU A 181 37.42 48.97 11.80
C LEU A 181 36.97 49.83 10.61
N THR A 182 35.76 49.59 10.11
CA THR A 182 35.15 50.39 9.03
C THR A 182 34.87 51.82 9.47
N LYS A 183 34.37 52.01 10.70
CA LYS A 183 34.19 53.34 11.30
C LYS A 183 35.50 54.11 11.40
N ASN A 184 36.62 53.45 11.72
CA ASN A 184 37.94 54.11 11.74
C ASN A 184 38.36 54.65 10.36
N ILE A 185 37.93 53.99 9.27
CA ILE A 185 38.14 54.48 7.90
C ILE A 185 37.26 55.71 7.64
N HIS A 186 35.98 55.67 8.03
CA HIS A 186 35.08 56.81 7.91
C HIS A 186 35.58 58.04 8.69
N MET A 187 36.14 57.81 9.88
CA MET A 187 36.77 58.83 10.73
C MET A 187 38.17 59.27 10.24
N ARG A 188 38.62 58.81 9.05
CA ARG A 188 39.91 59.14 8.43
C ARG A 188 41.13 58.95 9.33
N LYS A 189 41.10 57.95 10.22
CA LYS A 189 42.27 57.63 11.05
C LYS A 189 43.44 57.17 10.17
N PRO A 190 44.68 57.63 10.42
CA PRO A 190 45.84 57.23 9.64
C PRO A 190 46.07 55.72 9.73
N GLY A 191 46.33 55.08 8.59
CA GLY A 191 46.56 53.63 8.51
C GLY A 191 45.33 52.73 8.70
N ALA A 192 44.12 53.28 8.88
CA ALA A 192 42.92 52.48 9.15
C ALA A 192 42.57 51.50 8.02
N LYS A 193 42.80 51.88 6.76
CA LYS A 193 42.59 50.99 5.60
C LYS A 193 43.56 49.80 5.61
N ALA A 194 44.85 50.05 5.87
CA ALA A 194 45.86 48.99 5.93
C ALA A 194 45.56 47.99 7.06
N LYS A 195 45.17 48.49 8.25
CA LYS A 195 44.78 47.65 9.39
C LYS A 195 43.57 46.77 9.11
N LEU A 196 42.58 47.26 8.35
CA LEU A 196 41.41 46.46 7.98
C LEU A 196 41.81 45.33 7.02
N GLU A 197 42.65 45.60 6.02
CA GLU A 197 43.10 44.59 5.07
C GLU A 197 44.03 43.55 5.72
N GLU A 198 44.90 43.97 6.64
CA GLU A 198 45.70 43.07 7.47
C GLU A 198 44.82 42.16 8.32
N PHE A 199 43.84 42.72 9.04
CA PHE A 199 42.89 41.94 9.83
C PHE A 199 42.09 40.94 8.97
N LYS A 200 41.61 41.35 7.79
CA LYS A 200 40.93 40.43 6.86
C LYS A 200 41.85 39.27 6.48
N LYS A 201 43.09 39.56 6.10
CA LYS A 201 44.07 38.55 5.69
C LYS A 201 44.36 37.56 6.82
N GLU A 202 44.63 38.05 8.03
CA GLU A 202 44.87 37.21 9.22
C GLU A 202 43.67 36.32 9.53
N ARG A 203 42.46 36.86 9.48
CA ARG A 203 41.23 36.11 9.76
C ARG A 203 40.92 35.06 8.71
N VAL A 204 41.15 35.36 7.42
CA VAL A 204 40.98 34.38 6.34
C VAL A 204 41.95 33.21 6.51
N GLU A 205 43.22 33.49 6.82
CA GLU A 205 44.20 32.43 7.08
C GLU A 205 43.80 31.60 8.30
N PHE A 206 43.42 32.27 9.40
CA PHE A 206 42.92 31.60 10.60
C PHE A 206 41.72 30.67 10.31
N VAL A 207 40.74 31.11 9.51
CA VAL A 207 39.56 30.28 9.20
C VAL A 207 39.95 29.07 8.37
N LYS A 208 40.85 29.25 7.39
CA LYS A 208 41.37 28.16 6.55
C LYS A 208 42.05 27.09 7.41
N ASP A 209 42.92 27.54 8.28
CA ASP A 209 43.65 26.76 9.28
C ASP A 209 42.73 25.96 10.22
N VAL A 210 41.70 26.62 10.78
CA VAL A 210 40.69 25.95 11.64
C VAL A 210 39.92 24.89 10.88
N VAL A 211 39.53 25.17 9.63
CA VAL A 211 38.76 24.22 8.81
C VAL A 211 39.61 23.01 8.41
N GLU A 212 40.89 23.21 8.09
CA GLU A 212 41.81 22.13 7.77
C GLU A 212 42.06 21.24 8.99
N TYR A 213 42.32 21.85 10.15
CA TYR A 213 42.50 21.10 11.40
C TYR A 213 41.23 20.35 11.82
N ALA A 214 40.05 20.96 11.66
CA ALA A 214 38.78 20.31 11.97
C ALA A 214 38.59 19.01 11.19
N ARG A 215 39.02 18.94 9.92
CA ARG A 215 38.97 17.70 9.12
C ARG A 215 39.86 16.61 9.68
N VAL A 216 41.05 16.97 10.17
CA VAL A 216 41.97 16.02 10.83
C VAL A 216 41.32 15.46 12.10
N CYS A 217 40.74 16.33 12.94
CA CYS A 217 40.04 15.92 14.15
C CYS A 217 38.81 15.04 13.85
N GLU A 218 38.03 15.37 12.82
CA GLU A 218 36.88 14.56 12.38
C GLU A 218 37.32 13.17 11.92
N GLY A 219 38.40 13.09 11.14
CA GLY A 219 39.00 11.81 10.71
C GLY A 219 39.44 10.95 11.90
N TRP A 220 40.19 11.55 12.82
CA TRP A 220 40.61 10.89 14.07
C TRP A 220 39.40 10.41 14.89
N ALA A 221 38.36 11.24 15.07
CA ALA A 221 37.19 10.87 15.85
C ALA A 221 36.43 9.67 15.26
N VAL A 222 36.37 9.59 13.92
CA VAL A 222 35.79 8.43 13.21
C VAL A 222 36.62 7.17 13.43
N GLU A 223 37.94 7.26 13.32
CA GLU A 223 38.85 6.13 13.53
C GLU A 223 38.80 5.64 14.98
N GLU A 224 38.81 6.55 15.94
CA GLU A 224 38.72 6.22 17.36
C GLU A 224 37.37 5.58 17.70
N TYR A 225 36.27 6.08 17.13
CA TYR A 225 34.96 5.43 17.26
C TYR A 225 34.98 4.00 16.70
N LYS A 226 35.55 3.78 15.51
CA LYS A 226 35.68 2.44 14.92
C LYS A 226 36.51 1.52 15.81
N ARG A 227 37.64 2.01 16.34
CA ARG A 227 38.50 1.26 17.25
C ARG A 227 37.76 0.85 18.52
N LEU A 228 37.05 1.79 19.16
CA LEU A 228 36.26 1.52 20.36
C LEU A 228 35.07 0.59 20.08
N SER A 229 34.43 0.69 18.92
CA SER A 229 33.37 -0.23 18.50
C SER A 229 33.92 -1.63 18.27
N GLY A 230 35.07 -1.76 17.58
CA GLY A 230 35.73 -3.05 17.35
C GLY A 230 36.07 -3.76 18.66
N LEU A 231 36.60 -3.03 19.65
CA LEU A 231 36.82 -3.59 21.00
C LEU A 231 35.52 -4.06 21.67
N LYS A 232 34.40 -3.37 21.43
CA LYS A 232 33.08 -3.81 21.92
C LYS A 232 32.60 -5.08 21.23
N ASP A 233 32.75 -5.13 19.92
CA ASP A 233 32.35 -6.27 19.11
C ASP A 233 33.19 -7.52 19.44
N GLU A 234 34.48 -7.35 19.73
CA GLU A 234 35.35 -8.42 20.23
C GLU A 234 34.84 -9.01 21.56
N VAL A 235 34.53 -8.16 22.55
CA VAL A 235 33.99 -8.63 23.84
C VAL A 235 32.64 -9.34 23.66
N VAL A 236 31.75 -8.80 22.83
CA VAL A 236 30.47 -9.43 22.52
C VAL A 236 30.66 -10.76 21.81
N THR A 237 31.63 -10.85 20.89
CA THR A 237 31.93 -12.08 20.14
C THR A 237 32.50 -13.15 21.05
N ILE A 238 33.44 -12.80 21.95
CA ILE A 238 33.99 -13.71 22.95
C ILE A 238 32.87 -14.24 23.85
N ARG A 239 32.02 -13.34 24.38
CA ARG A 239 30.87 -13.71 25.20
C ARG A 239 29.91 -14.64 24.46
N ARG A 240 29.56 -14.31 23.22
CA ARG A 240 28.67 -15.12 22.38
C ARG A 240 29.25 -16.52 22.19
N ASN A 241 30.52 -16.62 21.84
CA ASN A 241 31.19 -17.90 21.62
C ASN A 241 31.21 -18.74 22.90
N GLU A 242 31.45 -18.13 24.07
CA GLU A 242 31.40 -18.82 25.36
C GLU A 242 29.98 -19.34 25.67
N ILE A 243 28.95 -18.51 25.48
CA ILE A 243 27.55 -18.91 25.67
C ILE A 243 27.16 -20.06 24.74
N THR A 244 27.46 -19.93 23.44
CA THR A 244 27.19 -20.95 22.44
C THR A 244 27.89 -22.26 22.79
N SER A 245 29.15 -22.21 23.24
CA SER A 245 29.90 -23.40 23.66
C SER A 245 29.25 -24.09 24.87
N ARG A 246 28.87 -23.32 25.91
CA ARG A 246 28.19 -23.84 27.09
C ARG A 246 26.82 -24.45 26.75
N LEU A 247 26.01 -23.78 25.93
CA LEU A 247 24.72 -24.34 25.51
C LEU A 247 24.88 -25.58 24.64
N ARG A 248 25.87 -25.63 23.74
CA ARG A 248 26.17 -26.83 22.97
C ARG A 248 26.55 -28.01 23.90
N SER A 249 27.30 -27.74 24.96
CA SER A 249 27.64 -28.78 25.96
C SER A 249 26.43 -29.29 26.75
N LEU A 250 25.35 -28.50 26.84
CA LEU A 250 24.06 -28.91 27.41
C LEU A 250 23.18 -29.68 26.41
N GLY A 251 23.63 -29.87 25.16
CA GLY A 251 22.93 -30.64 24.14
C GLY A 251 22.01 -29.84 23.21
N TYR A 252 22.09 -28.49 23.22
CA TYR A 252 21.33 -27.67 22.27
C TYR A 252 21.93 -27.72 20.86
N ASP A 253 21.05 -27.85 19.86
CA ASP A 253 21.43 -27.91 18.45
C ASP A 253 21.89 -26.55 17.91
N GLN A 254 22.81 -26.57 16.94
CA GLN A 254 23.42 -25.35 16.38
C GLN A 254 22.39 -24.41 15.74
N PHE A 255 21.32 -24.94 15.16
CA PHE A 255 20.28 -24.13 14.53
C PHE A 255 19.53 -23.28 15.58
N ASP A 256 19.21 -23.88 16.72
CA ASP A 256 18.56 -23.18 17.83
C ASP A 256 19.49 -22.12 18.47
N LEU A 257 20.81 -22.41 18.51
CA LEU A 257 21.83 -21.46 18.99
C LEU A 257 21.99 -20.25 18.06
N ASN A 258 21.95 -20.47 16.76
CA ASN A 258 22.01 -19.39 15.78
C ASN A 258 20.81 -18.44 15.94
N ALA A 259 19.62 -18.97 16.24
CA ALA A 259 18.39 -18.19 16.41
C ALA A 259 18.43 -17.22 17.61
N ILE A 260 19.28 -17.48 18.62
CA ILE A 260 19.43 -16.63 19.81
C ILE A 260 20.72 -15.79 19.83
N SER A 261 21.51 -15.83 18.76
CA SER A 261 22.82 -15.16 18.65
C SER A 261 22.78 -13.63 18.84
N TRP A 262 21.61 -13.02 18.63
CA TRP A 262 21.31 -11.60 18.81
C TRP A 262 20.41 -11.31 20.01
N SER A 263 20.15 -12.29 20.87
CA SER A 263 19.39 -12.07 22.10
C SER A 263 20.07 -11.03 22.98
N ARG A 264 19.28 -10.17 23.63
CA ARG A 264 19.77 -9.14 24.58
C ARG A 264 20.61 -9.70 25.74
N HIS A 265 20.48 -11.00 26.02
CA HIS A 265 21.23 -11.68 27.08
C HIS A 265 22.61 -12.14 26.59
N VAL A 266 22.72 -12.42 25.28
CA VAL A 266 23.95 -12.82 24.58
C VAL A 266 24.73 -11.57 24.16
N HIS A 267 24.05 -10.58 23.61
CA HIS A 267 24.63 -9.34 23.09
C HIS A 267 24.85 -8.30 24.20
N GLN A 268 25.80 -8.58 25.11
CA GLN A 268 26.18 -7.67 26.20
C GLN A 268 27.68 -7.39 26.21
N TYR A 269 28.04 -6.12 26.43
CA TYR A 269 29.41 -5.65 26.61
C TYR A 269 29.91 -5.87 28.05
N LYS A 270 29.86 -7.13 28.52
CA LYS A 270 30.32 -7.57 29.85
C LYS A 270 30.80 -9.02 29.78
N ASP A 271 31.80 -9.34 30.59
CA ASP A 271 32.29 -10.72 30.71
C ASP A 271 31.21 -11.66 31.25
N LEU A 272 31.26 -12.93 30.85
CA LEU A 272 30.39 -13.95 31.38
C LEU A 272 30.95 -14.45 32.72
N THR A 273 30.22 -14.20 33.80
CA THR A 273 30.52 -14.76 35.12
C THR A 273 29.59 -15.92 35.42
N GLU A 274 30.01 -16.86 36.28
CA GLU A 274 29.16 -17.99 36.71
C GLU A 274 27.82 -17.54 37.30
N ARG A 275 27.81 -16.48 38.12
CA ARG A 275 26.57 -15.91 38.65
C ARG A 275 25.66 -15.39 37.53
N SER A 276 26.22 -14.66 36.57
CA SER A 276 25.44 -14.14 35.44
C SER A 276 24.95 -15.23 34.50
N TRP A 277 25.73 -16.31 34.35
CA TRP A 277 25.36 -17.50 33.60
C TRP A 277 24.12 -18.16 34.20
N ASN A 278 24.13 -18.44 35.50
CA ASN A 278 23.00 -19.09 36.19
C ASN A 278 21.70 -18.28 36.16
N ILE A 279 21.79 -16.94 36.19
CA ILE A 279 20.61 -16.05 36.08
C ILE A 279 20.07 -16.01 34.63
N MET A 280 20.96 -16.16 33.67
CA MET A 280 20.67 -15.99 32.25
C MET A 280 20.19 -17.28 31.59
N LEU A 281 20.72 -18.44 32.01
CA LEU A 281 20.42 -19.74 31.42
C LEU A 281 18.91 -20.02 31.32
N PRO A 282 18.08 -19.91 32.38
CA PRO A 282 16.63 -20.18 32.27
C PRO A 282 15.91 -19.25 31.27
N LYS A 283 16.40 -18.02 31.10
CA LYS A 283 15.85 -17.06 30.14
C LYS A 283 16.21 -17.45 28.71
N LEU A 284 17.43 -17.94 28.49
CA LEU A 284 17.83 -18.46 27.19
C LEU A 284 17.08 -19.74 26.85
N GLU A 285 16.87 -20.65 27.80
CA GLU A 285 16.10 -21.88 27.57
C GLU A 285 14.65 -21.57 27.16
N SER A 286 14.02 -20.62 27.84
CA SER A 286 12.69 -20.11 27.48
C SER A 286 12.67 -19.49 26.08
N GLU A 287 13.69 -18.70 25.73
CA GLU A 287 13.82 -18.09 24.41
C GLU A 287 14.05 -19.14 23.31
N ILE A 288 14.93 -20.13 23.55
CA ILE A 288 15.18 -21.24 22.63
C ILE A 288 13.89 -22.00 22.34
N LYS A 289 13.11 -22.35 23.38
CA LYS A 289 11.81 -23.02 23.22
C LYS A 289 10.85 -22.19 22.37
N ALA A 290 10.70 -20.90 22.68
CA ALA A 290 9.82 -20.00 21.93
C ALA A 290 10.23 -19.85 20.46
N ARG A 291 11.55 -19.79 20.18
CA ARG A 291 12.10 -19.72 18.82
C ARG A 291 11.85 -21.00 18.04
N ARG A 292 12.01 -22.16 18.67
CA ARG A 292 11.69 -23.46 18.09
C ARG A 292 10.21 -23.60 17.74
N GLU A 293 9.32 -23.22 18.66
CA GLU A 293 7.87 -23.20 18.42
C GLU A 293 7.49 -22.21 17.30
N ALA A 294 8.13 -21.05 17.23
CA ALA A 294 7.94 -20.09 16.14
C ALA A 294 8.39 -20.65 14.79
N ARG A 295 9.55 -21.34 14.75
CA ARG A 295 10.05 -22.02 13.55
C ARG A 295 9.07 -23.09 13.07
N LEU A 296 8.65 -24.01 13.95
CA LEU A 296 7.70 -25.07 13.59
C LEU A 296 6.36 -24.52 13.08
N ARG A 297 5.87 -23.42 13.67
CA ARG A 297 4.68 -22.71 13.17
C ARG A 297 4.91 -22.12 11.78
N ALA A 298 6.07 -21.50 11.54
CA ALA A 298 6.42 -20.94 10.23
C ALA A 298 6.55 -22.04 9.16
N GLU A 299 7.21 -23.15 9.49
CA GLU A 299 7.32 -24.34 8.62
C GLU A 299 5.94 -24.91 8.29
N ARG A 300 5.07 -25.09 9.30
CA ARG A 300 3.68 -25.55 9.09
C ARG A 300 2.89 -24.58 8.22
N HIS A 301 2.96 -23.28 8.48
CA HIS A 301 2.28 -22.27 7.65
C HIS A 301 2.78 -22.27 6.20
N GLN A 302 4.09 -22.43 5.99
CA GLN A 302 4.67 -22.51 4.66
C GLN A 302 4.22 -23.78 3.93
N LEU A 303 4.18 -24.91 4.63
CA LEU A 303 3.66 -26.17 4.10
C LEU A 303 2.18 -26.05 3.69
N ILE A 304 1.33 -25.50 4.56
CA ILE A 304 -0.09 -25.23 4.24
C ILE A 304 -0.20 -24.31 3.02
N ARG A 305 0.65 -23.27 2.92
CA ARG A 305 0.66 -22.36 1.77
C ARG A 305 1.06 -23.07 0.47
N ILE A 306 1.98 -24.04 0.52
CA ILE A 306 2.35 -24.87 -0.64
C ILE A 306 1.17 -25.77 -1.01
N ARG A 307 0.57 -26.48 -0.06
CA ARG A 307 -0.59 -27.37 -0.29
C ARG A 307 -1.80 -26.61 -0.85
N LYS A 308 -2.10 -25.40 -0.34
CA LYS A 308 -3.14 -24.52 -0.90
C LYS A 308 -2.88 -24.15 -2.35
N ARG A 309 -1.62 -23.92 -2.74
CA ARG A 309 -1.25 -23.64 -4.14
C ARG A 309 -1.46 -24.87 -5.03
N LEU A 310 -1.09 -26.06 -4.57
CA LEU A 310 -1.33 -27.32 -5.28
C LEU A 310 -2.83 -27.59 -5.46
N ALA A 311 -3.61 -27.50 -4.39
CA ALA A 311 -5.05 -27.68 -4.45
C ALA A 311 -5.76 -26.65 -5.34
N ALA A 312 -5.29 -25.39 -5.34
CA ALA A 312 -5.80 -24.36 -6.26
C ALA A 312 -5.48 -24.68 -7.73
N SER A 313 -4.28 -25.23 -7.99
CA SER A 313 -3.87 -25.72 -9.29
C SER A 313 -4.78 -26.87 -9.75
N ALA A 314 -4.99 -27.87 -8.89
CA ALA A 314 -5.84 -29.02 -9.17
C ALA A 314 -7.30 -28.60 -9.46
N TYR A 315 -7.86 -27.68 -8.67
CA TYR A 315 -9.19 -27.12 -8.93
C TYR A 315 -9.24 -26.35 -10.27
N ARG A 316 -8.22 -25.56 -10.60
CA ARG A 316 -8.15 -24.87 -11.90
C ARG A 316 -8.11 -25.85 -13.08
N ASN A 317 -7.30 -26.90 -13.00
CA ASN A 317 -7.25 -27.95 -14.02
C ASN A 317 -8.60 -28.67 -14.17
N TRP A 318 -9.25 -28.97 -13.04
CA TRP A 318 -10.59 -29.56 -13.04
C TRP A 318 -11.63 -28.66 -13.73
N LYS A 319 -11.61 -27.34 -13.48
CA LYS A 319 -12.51 -26.38 -14.14
C LYS A 319 -12.36 -26.42 -15.66
N VAL A 320 -11.13 -26.42 -16.15
CA VAL A 320 -10.85 -26.46 -17.60
C VAL A 320 -11.33 -27.74 -18.23
N LYS A 321 -11.17 -28.87 -17.54
CA LYS A 321 -11.53 -30.18 -18.06
C LYS A 321 -13.05 -30.41 -18.11
N ASN A 322 -13.79 -29.93 -17.12
CA ASN A 322 -15.19 -30.32 -16.92
C ASN A 322 -16.20 -29.21 -17.21
N ILE A 323 -15.82 -27.93 -17.14
CA ILE A 323 -16.77 -26.80 -17.22
C ILE A 323 -16.45 -25.89 -18.41
N PRO A 324 -17.44 -25.56 -19.27
CA PRO A 324 -17.26 -24.60 -20.35
C PRO A 324 -16.81 -23.22 -19.86
N GLY A 325 -15.97 -22.53 -20.66
CA GLY A 325 -15.38 -21.23 -20.30
C GLY A 325 -16.40 -20.16 -19.92
N ARG A 326 -17.56 -20.15 -20.59
CA ARG A 326 -18.66 -19.20 -20.32
C ARG A 326 -19.22 -19.28 -18.90
N ASP A 327 -19.13 -20.44 -18.25
CA ASP A 327 -19.75 -20.68 -16.94
C ASP A 327 -18.77 -20.48 -15.77
N TRP A 328 -17.50 -20.18 -16.05
CA TRP A 328 -16.46 -20.03 -15.00
C TRP A 328 -16.70 -18.88 -14.03
N SER A 329 -17.38 -17.82 -14.45
CA SER A 329 -17.72 -16.71 -13.57
C SER A 329 -18.73 -17.12 -12.49
N LEU A 330 -19.54 -18.16 -12.76
CA LEU A 330 -20.56 -18.70 -11.85
C LEU A 330 -20.00 -19.71 -10.85
N LEU A 331 -18.72 -20.09 -10.95
CA LEU A 331 -18.08 -21.05 -10.05
C LEU A 331 -17.56 -20.38 -8.77
N PRO A 332 -17.50 -21.10 -7.63
CA PRO A 332 -16.91 -20.57 -6.41
C PRO A 332 -15.41 -20.27 -6.58
N GLN A 333 -14.91 -19.29 -5.82
CA GLN A 333 -13.49 -18.93 -5.84
C GLN A 333 -12.62 -20.02 -5.19
N ASP A 334 -11.35 -20.08 -5.61
CA ASP A 334 -10.35 -20.99 -5.07
C ASP A 334 -10.34 -20.95 -3.53
N SER A 335 -10.35 -19.77 -2.90
CA SER A 335 -10.35 -19.65 -1.43
C SER A 335 -11.55 -20.32 -0.74
N GLN A 336 -12.72 -20.35 -1.39
CA GLN A 336 -13.93 -20.98 -0.86
C GLN A 336 -13.84 -22.50 -1.01
N VAL A 337 -13.50 -22.97 -2.21
CA VAL A 337 -13.38 -24.40 -2.52
C VAL A 337 -12.30 -25.08 -1.68
N LEU A 338 -11.17 -24.40 -1.45
CA LEU A 338 -10.10 -24.89 -0.58
C LEU A 338 -10.49 -25.00 0.91
N SER A 339 -11.60 -24.38 1.32
CA SER A 339 -12.09 -24.46 2.70
C SER A 339 -13.14 -25.55 2.90
N TRP A 340 -13.60 -26.19 1.82
CA TRP A 340 -14.56 -27.28 1.90
C TRP A 340 -13.93 -28.54 2.47
N GLU A 341 -14.72 -29.34 3.18
CA GLU A 341 -14.26 -30.48 3.99
C GLU A 341 -13.28 -31.38 3.24
N GLY A 342 -13.57 -31.74 1.97
CA GLY A 342 -12.68 -32.59 1.17
C GLY A 342 -11.28 -32.02 0.95
N LEU A 343 -11.18 -30.81 0.38
CA LEU A 343 -9.88 -30.19 0.07
C LEU A 343 -9.22 -29.61 1.33
N GLY A 344 -10.01 -29.02 2.22
CA GLY A 344 -9.55 -28.47 3.48
C GLY A 344 -8.88 -29.52 4.35
N SER A 345 -9.50 -30.71 4.48
CA SER A 345 -8.90 -31.82 5.24
C SER A 345 -7.60 -32.29 4.61
N ALA A 346 -7.55 -32.44 3.28
CA ALA A 346 -6.34 -32.84 2.55
C ALA A 346 -5.18 -31.82 2.69
N ILE A 347 -5.50 -30.52 2.80
CA ILE A 347 -4.52 -29.45 3.03
C ILE A 347 -3.99 -29.49 4.47
N GLU A 348 -4.88 -29.73 5.44
CA GLU A 348 -4.60 -29.63 6.87
C GLU A 348 -4.07 -30.93 7.51
N VAL A 349 -3.86 -31.99 6.73
CA VAL A 349 -3.19 -33.22 7.18
C VAL A 349 -1.86 -32.91 7.88
N ASP A 350 -1.40 -33.81 8.75
CA ASP A 350 -0.13 -33.70 9.46
C ASP A 350 1.06 -33.42 8.53
N SER A 351 2.10 -32.77 9.09
CA SER A 351 3.25 -32.28 8.34
C SER A 351 4.14 -33.38 7.74
N ASP A 352 4.04 -34.59 8.27
CA ASP A 352 4.80 -35.78 7.84
C ASP A 352 4.21 -36.43 6.58
N VAL A 353 2.96 -36.13 6.24
CA VAL A 353 2.32 -36.64 5.03
C VAL A 353 2.73 -35.81 3.80
N VAL A 354 3.26 -36.48 2.80
CA VAL A 354 3.55 -35.89 1.48
C VAL A 354 2.23 -35.73 0.72
N VAL A 355 1.92 -34.50 0.32
CA VAL A 355 0.69 -34.16 -0.42
C VAL A 355 1.09 -33.67 -1.81
N GLY A 356 0.74 -34.44 -2.83
CA GLY A 356 0.93 -34.12 -4.24
C GLY A 356 -0.36 -33.61 -4.91
N GLU A 357 -0.34 -33.38 -6.22
CA GLU A 357 -1.54 -32.98 -6.96
C GLU A 357 -2.56 -34.13 -7.03
N GLU A 358 -2.06 -35.37 -7.14
CA GLU A 358 -2.83 -36.61 -7.13
C GLU A 358 -3.65 -36.81 -5.85
N SER A 359 -3.19 -36.24 -4.73
CA SER A 359 -3.91 -36.29 -3.45
C SER A 359 -5.26 -35.56 -3.50
N PHE A 360 -5.46 -34.68 -4.49
CA PHE A 360 -6.71 -33.93 -4.66
C PHE A 360 -7.64 -34.55 -5.70
N GLU A 361 -7.17 -35.43 -6.60
CA GLU A 361 -7.99 -35.99 -7.69
C GLU A 361 -9.23 -36.75 -7.18
N GLY A 362 -9.07 -37.56 -6.13
CA GLY A 362 -10.17 -38.29 -5.51
C GLY A 362 -11.24 -37.39 -4.90
N VAL A 363 -10.84 -36.23 -4.35
CA VAL A 363 -11.76 -35.23 -3.80
C VAL A 363 -12.49 -34.48 -4.92
N LEU A 364 -11.82 -34.26 -6.06
CA LEU A 364 -12.38 -33.53 -7.20
C LEU A 364 -13.45 -34.35 -7.95
N GLY A 365 -13.50 -35.67 -7.79
CA GLY A 365 -14.49 -36.54 -8.45
C GLY A 365 -15.95 -36.25 -8.09
N GLY A 366 -16.22 -35.79 -6.87
CA GLY A 366 -17.57 -35.38 -6.42
C GLY A 366 -17.84 -33.89 -6.47
N LEU A 367 -16.90 -33.09 -7.03
CA LEU A 367 -16.95 -31.63 -6.89
C LEU A 367 -18.11 -31.00 -7.67
N GLU A 368 -18.53 -31.58 -8.77
CA GLU A 368 -19.65 -31.07 -9.59
C GLU A 368 -20.96 -31.05 -8.79
N GLU A 369 -21.29 -32.16 -8.12
CA GLU A 369 -22.48 -32.28 -7.27
C GLU A 369 -22.45 -31.29 -6.11
N VAL A 370 -21.27 -31.10 -5.49
CA VAL A 370 -21.07 -30.13 -4.40
C VAL A 370 -21.26 -28.70 -4.91
N ILE A 371 -20.73 -28.36 -6.09
CA ILE A 371 -20.90 -27.05 -6.71
C ILE A 371 -22.37 -26.80 -7.06
N GLU A 372 -23.09 -27.81 -7.57
CA GLU A 372 -24.49 -27.63 -7.93
C GLU A 372 -25.37 -27.47 -6.68
N LYS A 373 -25.13 -28.27 -5.63
CA LYS A 373 -25.75 -28.06 -4.31
C LYS A 373 -25.46 -26.65 -3.79
N TRP A 374 -24.21 -26.18 -3.91
CA TRP A 374 -23.83 -24.82 -3.52
C TRP A 374 -24.59 -23.75 -4.29
N LYS A 375 -24.76 -23.88 -5.61
CA LYS A 375 -25.53 -22.92 -6.43
C LYS A 375 -26.99 -22.89 -5.99
N VAL A 376 -27.60 -24.07 -5.78
CA VAL A 376 -29.00 -24.20 -5.34
C VAL A 376 -29.20 -23.57 -3.96
N ASP A 377 -28.34 -23.89 -2.99
CA ASP A 377 -28.42 -23.35 -1.63
C ASP A 377 -28.19 -21.83 -1.63
N LYS A 378 -27.24 -21.35 -2.45
CA LYS A 378 -27.00 -19.92 -2.64
C LYS A 378 -28.20 -19.22 -3.23
N LYS A 379 -28.79 -19.77 -4.29
CA LYS A 379 -30.01 -19.22 -4.93
C LYS A 379 -31.17 -19.20 -3.94
N ARG A 380 -31.41 -20.27 -3.18
CA ARG A 380 -32.47 -20.36 -2.17
C ARG A 380 -32.31 -19.29 -1.09
N LYS A 381 -31.10 -19.11 -0.58
CA LYS A 381 -30.80 -18.05 0.41
C LYS A 381 -31.04 -16.66 -0.17
N LEU A 382 -30.62 -16.41 -1.41
CA LEU A 382 -30.85 -15.13 -2.08
C LEU A 382 -32.35 -14.84 -2.26
N VAL A 383 -33.14 -15.83 -2.67
CA VAL A 383 -34.60 -15.69 -2.80
C VAL A 383 -35.23 -15.38 -1.44
N SER A 384 -34.78 -16.00 -0.36
CA SER A 384 -35.30 -15.74 0.99
C SER A 384 -35.06 -14.32 1.51
N LEU A 385 -34.13 -13.57 0.90
CA LEU A 385 -33.85 -12.17 1.24
C LEU A 385 -34.77 -11.19 0.51
N VAL A 386 -35.48 -11.63 -0.54
CA VAL A 386 -36.45 -10.79 -1.26
C VAL A 386 -37.74 -10.76 -0.45
N PRO A 387 -38.28 -9.58 -0.09
CA PRO A 387 -39.57 -9.47 0.57
C PRO A 387 -40.65 -10.09 -0.32
N VAL A 388 -41.33 -11.13 0.16
CA VAL A 388 -42.49 -11.69 -0.52
C VAL A 388 -43.58 -10.63 -0.51
N ALA A 389 -44.13 -10.28 -1.67
CA ALA A 389 -45.30 -9.41 -1.74
C ALA A 389 -46.44 -10.06 -0.95
N THR A 390 -46.78 -9.50 0.21
CA THR A 390 -47.97 -9.90 0.96
C THR A 390 -49.18 -9.67 0.07
N PRO A 391 -49.96 -10.71 -0.29
CA PRO A 391 -51.28 -10.48 -0.86
C PRO A 391 -52.12 -9.83 0.22
N SER A 392 -52.66 -8.65 -0.09
CA SER A 392 -53.71 -8.02 0.69
C SER A 392 -54.81 -9.03 1.01
N SER A 393 -55.24 -9.05 2.27
CA SER A 393 -56.21 -9.96 2.88
C SER A 393 -57.23 -10.60 1.93
N SER A 394 -57.30 -11.93 1.90
CA SER A 394 -58.47 -12.74 2.28
C SER A 394 -58.27 -14.22 1.91
N SER A 395 -58.72 -15.10 2.82
CA SER A 395 -58.85 -16.57 2.73
C SER A 395 -57.57 -17.40 2.65
N ILE A 396 -57.28 -18.03 3.78
CA ILE A 396 -56.52 -19.27 3.92
C ILE A 396 -57.21 -20.35 3.08
N SER A 397 -56.46 -20.95 2.15
CA SER A 397 -56.73 -22.28 1.60
C SER A 397 -55.42 -22.85 1.09
N GLU A 398 -54.81 -23.71 1.90
CA GLU A 398 -53.79 -24.64 1.43
C GLU A 398 -54.41 -25.57 0.39
N SER A 399 -53.94 -25.49 -0.84
CA SER A 399 -53.90 -26.66 -1.74
C SER A 399 -53.09 -26.34 -2.99
N HIS A 400 -52.01 -27.09 -3.19
CA HIS A 400 -51.45 -27.53 -4.48
C HIS A 400 -51.88 -26.72 -5.71
N ALA A 401 -51.29 -25.54 -5.92
CA ALA A 401 -51.27 -24.92 -7.23
C ALA A 401 -49.99 -25.36 -7.94
N GLN A 402 -50.17 -26.13 -9.02
CA GLN A 402 -49.12 -26.43 -9.98
C GLN A 402 -48.43 -25.13 -10.40
N VAL A 403 -47.09 -25.14 -10.37
CA VAL A 403 -46.23 -24.10 -10.92
C VAL A 403 -46.66 -23.88 -12.37
N GLN A 404 -47.30 -22.75 -12.64
CA GLN A 404 -47.53 -22.30 -14.01
C GLN A 404 -46.19 -21.90 -14.63
N ASP A 405 -45.97 -22.34 -15.85
CA ASP A 405 -44.73 -22.31 -16.64
C ASP A 405 -44.34 -20.89 -17.14
N GLY A 406 -44.46 -19.87 -16.29
CA GLY A 406 -44.28 -18.47 -16.70
C GLY A 406 -43.83 -17.47 -15.63
N ASP A 407 -43.68 -17.86 -14.37
CA ASP A 407 -43.19 -16.92 -13.35
C ASP A 407 -41.66 -16.83 -13.39
N ALA A 408 -41.17 -15.66 -13.82
CA ALA A 408 -39.75 -15.33 -13.80
C ALA A 408 -39.18 -15.53 -12.39
N ASN A 409 -38.00 -16.14 -12.29
CA ASN A 409 -37.27 -16.29 -11.04
C ASN A 409 -37.19 -14.92 -10.31
N PRO A 410 -37.60 -14.83 -9.02
CA PRO A 410 -37.67 -13.54 -8.31
C PRO A 410 -36.36 -12.74 -8.32
N LEU A 411 -35.22 -13.40 -8.45
CA LEU A 411 -33.90 -12.76 -8.54
C LEU A 411 -33.62 -12.08 -9.90
N ASP A 412 -34.41 -12.38 -10.93
CA ASP A 412 -34.29 -11.82 -12.28
C ASP A 412 -35.22 -10.61 -12.49
N LEU A 413 -36.16 -10.36 -11.58
CA LEU A 413 -37.04 -9.17 -11.59
C LEU A 413 -36.23 -7.88 -11.49
N ALA A 414 -36.61 -6.86 -12.27
CA ALA A 414 -35.96 -5.54 -12.25
C ALA A 414 -35.94 -4.89 -10.85
N THR A 415 -36.89 -5.25 -10.00
CA THR A 415 -37.04 -4.76 -8.63
C THR A 415 -36.13 -5.44 -7.61
N SER A 416 -35.47 -6.54 -7.97
CA SER A 416 -34.66 -7.35 -7.07
C SER A 416 -33.22 -6.86 -7.01
N ILE A 417 -33.01 -5.76 -6.31
CA ILE A 417 -31.70 -5.09 -6.19
C ILE A 417 -31.06 -5.37 -4.84
N PHE A 418 -29.80 -5.83 -4.90
CA PHE A 418 -29.02 -6.16 -3.72
C PHE A 418 -27.82 -5.22 -3.57
N ILE A 419 -27.30 -5.11 -2.35
CA ILE A 419 -26.05 -4.39 -2.05
C ILE A 419 -25.18 -5.23 -1.11
N CYS A 420 -23.87 -5.18 -1.37
CA CYS A 420 -22.86 -5.79 -0.51
C CYS A 420 -22.36 -4.76 0.50
N THR A 421 -22.43 -5.05 1.81
CA THR A 421 -22.01 -4.09 2.84
C THR A 421 -20.49 -3.97 3.02
N ARG A 422 -19.69 -4.73 2.25
CA ARG A 422 -18.22 -4.66 2.32
C ARG A 422 -17.70 -3.39 1.61
N PRO A 423 -17.00 -2.47 2.31
CA PRO A 423 -16.54 -1.19 1.76
C PRO A 423 -15.60 -1.31 0.55
N HIS A 424 -14.89 -2.43 0.44
CA HIS A 424 -13.97 -2.76 -0.66
C HIS A 424 -14.23 -4.20 -1.10
N CYS A 425 -15.42 -4.45 -1.65
CA CYS A 425 -15.75 -5.75 -2.22
C CYS A 425 -14.82 -6.03 -3.42
N SER A 426 -14.05 -7.12 -3.38
CA SER A 426 -13.06 -7.47 -4.43
C SER A 426 -13.68 -7.69 -5.82
N SER A 427 -14.99 -7.92 -5.89
CA SER A 427 -15.76 -8.01 -7.13
C SER A 427 -16.00 -6.64 -7.80
N PHE A 428 -15.83 -5.55 -7.05
CA PHE A 428 -16.11 -4.18 -7.51
C PHE A 428 -14.85 -3.35 -7.21
N ARG A 429 -14.00 -3.08 -8.21
CA ARG A 429 -12.82 -2.21 -8.04
C ARG A 429 -13.24 -0.73 -7.88
N SER A 430 -14.10 -0.44 -6.91
CA SER A 430 -14.66 0.89 -6.63
C SER A 430 -14.59 1.19 -5.13
N ARG A 431 -14.48 2.48 -4.79
CA ARG A 431 -14.54 2.98 -3.41
C ARG A 431 -15.98 3.15 -2.89
N ALA A 432 -16.99 3.03 -3.76
CA ALA A 432 -18.41 3.19 -3.41
C ALA A 432 -19.12 1.83 -3.31
N LEU A 433 -20.19 1.76 -2.50
CA LEU A 433 -21.13 0.64 -2.49
C LEU A 433 -21.78 0.53 -3.89
N GLN A 434 -21.70 -0.63 -4.51
CA GLN A 434 -22.27 -0.86 -5.84
C GLN A 434 -23.48 -1.78 -5.75
N PRO A 435 -24.54 -1.53 -6.54
CA PRO A 435 -25.65 -2.45 -6.64
C PRO A 435 -25.19 -3.76 -7.29
N VAL A 436 -25.70 -4.87 -6.78
CA VAL A 436 -25.55 -6.20 -7.38
C VAL A 436 -26.88 -6.51 -8.07
N LEU A 437 -26.83 -6.61 -9.40
CA LEU A 437 -27.99 -6.71 -10.28
C LEU A 437 -27.97 -8.05 -11.02
N GLY A 438 -29.03 -8.83 -10.86
CA GLY A 438 -29.22 -10.05 -11.64
C GLY A 438 -28.68 -11.30 -10.99
N THR A 439 -29.29 -12.43 -11.31
CA THR A 439 -28.87 -13.75 -10.82
C THR A 439 -27.39 -14.02 -11.12
N SER A 440 -26.89 -13.67 -12.31
CA SER A 440 -25.49 -13.90 -12.68
C SER A 440 -24.50 -13.18 -11.77
N GLN A 441 -24.72 -11.89 -11.47
CA GLN A 441 -23.84 -11.14 -10.57
C GLN A 441 -23.96 -11.65 -9.13
N LEU A 442 -25.18 -12.01 -8.69
CA LEU A 442 -25.41 -12.56 -7.34
C LEU A 442 -24.72 -13.91 -7.13
N LEU A 443 -24.79 -14.81 -8.11
CA LEU A 443 -24.11 -16.10 -8.08
C LEU A 443 -22.60 -15.95 -8.21
N SER A 444 -22.12 -15.02 -9.03
CA SER A 444 -20.69 -14.70 -9.19
C SER A 444 -20.12 -13.90 -8.01
N HIS A 445 -20.98 -13.39 -7.11
CA HIS A 445 -20.56 -12.62 -5.94
C HIS A 445 -19.97 -13.55 -4.87
N THR A 446 -18.64 -13.63 -4.82
CA THR A 446 -17.90 -14.56 -3.96
C THR A 446 -17.20 -13.87 -2.78
N CYS A 447 -17.59 -12.62 -2.48
CA CYS A 447 -17.18 -11.95 -1.25
C CYS A 447 -17.52 -12.84 -0.03
N PRO A 448 -16.69 -12.89 1.02
CA PRO A 448 -16.98 -13.62 2.26
C PRO A 448 -18.14 -13.02 3.07
N CYS A 449 -19.02 -12.21 2.45
CA CYS A 449 -20.32 -11.84 2.99
C CYS A 449 -21.31 -13.01 3.02
N PHE A 450 -20.93 -14.16 2.46
CA PHE A 450 -21.62 -15.42 2.61
C PHE A 450 -20.71 -16.44 3.28
N THR A 451 -20.95 -16.73 4.55
CA THR A 451 -20.59 -18.04 5.11
C THR A 451 -21.66 -19.03 4.64
N PHE A 452 -21.37 -19.79 3.60
CA PHE A 452 -22.12 -21.01 3.30
C PHE A 452 -21.40 -22.15 3.99
N PRO A 453 -21.92 -22.68 5.11
CA PRO A 453 -21.42 -23.94 5.63
C PRO A 453 -21.84 -25.03 4.65
N ILE A 454 -20.89 -25.53 3.86
CA ILE A 454 -21.04 -26.83 3.22
C ILE A 454 -20.38 -27.82 4.17
N SER A 455 -21.13 -28.28 5.16
CA SER A 455 -21.09 -29.64 5.70
C SER A 455 -22.12 -29.80 6.80
N ASP A 456 -22.79 -30.94 6.79
CA ASP A 456 -23.72 -31.46 7.80
C ASP A 456 -22.99 -31.83 9.12
N SER A 457 -21.98 -31.06 9.53
CA SER A 457 -21.27 -31.24 10.78
C SER A 457 -21.61 -30.12 11.75
N ASN A 458 -21.76 -30.46 13.04
CA ASN A 458 -21.97 -29.55 14.19
C ASN A 458 -20.81 -28.56 14.43
N SER A 459 -20.06 -28.21 13.39
CA SER A 459 -19.04 -27.19 13.37
C SER A 459 -19.71 -25.82 13.28
N THR A 460 -20.08 -25.24 14.42
CA THR A 460 -20.47 -23.83 14.49
C THR A 460 -19.45 -22.98 13.73
N PRO A 461 -19.85 -22.16 12.73
CA PRO A 461 -18.96 -21.13 12.19
C PRO A 461 -18.68 -20.15 13.32
N ARG A 462 -17.48 -20.21 13.93
CA ARG A 462 -17.11 -19.34 15.07
C ARG A 462 -17.01 -17.85 14.74
N VAL A 463 -17.32 -17.44 13.52
CA VAL A 463 -17.33 -16.03 13.12
C VAL A 463 -18.49 -15.82 12.14
N ALA A 464 -19.53 -15.11 12.57
CA ALA A 464 -20.52 -14.55 11.66
C ALA A 464 -19.77 -13.73 10.59
N ALA A 465 -20.16 -13.84 9.32
CA ALA A 465 -19.54 -13.05 8.26
C ALA A 465 -19.62 -11.56 8.65
N PRO A 466 -18.50 -10.81 8.75
CA PRO A 466 -18.53 -9.41 9.18
C PRO A 466 -19.23 -8.47 8.17
N PHE A 467 -19.63 -9.01 7.01
CA PHE A 467 -20.31 -8.28 5.93
C PHE A 467 -21.49 -9.13 5.44
N GLU A 468 -22.50 -8.48 4.88
CA GLU A 468 -23.74 -9.11 4.45
C GLU A 468 -24.10 -8.64 3.03
N LEU A 469 -24.67 -9.53 2.23
CA LEU A 469 -25.40 -9.15 1.03
C LEU A 469 -26.86 -8.97 1.44
N ARG A 470 -27.43 -7.79 1.21
CA ARG A 470 -28.80 -7.44 1.60
C ARG A 470 -29.63 -6.99 0.42
N PHE A 471 -30.92 -7.33 0.45
CA PHE A 471 -31.91 -6.70 -0.41
C PHE A 471 -32.03 -5.21 -0.04
N SER A 472 -32.10 -4.34 -1.03
CA SER A 472 -32.19 -2.89 -0.82
C SER A 472 -33.59 -2.39 -1.15
N GLU A 473 -34.41 -2.14 -0.12
CA GLU A 473 -35.76 -1.59 -0.29
C GLU A 473 -35.77 -0.24 -1.02
N ASP A 474 -34.83 0.66 -0.72
CA ASP A 474 -34.73 1.97 -1.38
C ASP A 474 -34.53 1.83 -2.90
N LEU A 475 -33.55 1.02 -3.30
CA LEU A 475 -33.22 0.80 -4.71
C LEU A 475 -34.34 0.02 -5.41
N SER A 476 -34.96 -0.93 -4.71
CA SER A 476 -36.14 -1.64 -5.21
C SER A 476 -37.29 -0.66 -5.50
N ARG A 477 -37.56 0.28 -4.59
CA ARG A 477 -38.60 1.32 -4.79
C ARG A 477 -38.33 2.18 -6.01
N VAL A 478 -37.08 2.58 -6.22
CA VAL A 478 -36.68 3.32 -7.43
C VAL A 478 -36.87 2.46 -8.68
N ALA A 479 -36.43 1.20 -8.66
CA ALA A 479 -36.63 0.30 -9.78
C ALA A 479 -38.10 0.07 -10.12
N LYS A 480 -38.99 -0.01 -9.12
CA LYS A 480 -40.46 -0.06 -9.32
C LYS A 480 -40.94 1.17 -10.09
N SER A 481 -40.57 2.37 -9.65
CA SER A 481 -40.92 3.63 -10.33
C SER A 481 -40.41 3.67 -11.78
N LEU A 482 -39.17 3.22 -12.03
CA LEU A 482 -38.60 3.15 -13.37
C LEU A 482 -39.35 2.16 -14.29
N VAL A 483 -39.78 1.00 -13.76
CA VAL A 483 -40.60 0.02 -14.49
C VAL A 483 -41.98 0.59 -14.82
N GLU A 484 -42.62 1.26 -13.87
CA GLU A 484 -43.92 1.92 -14.07
C GLU A 484 -43.84 3.02 -15.12
N CYS A 485 -42.76 3.82 -15.11
CA CYS A 485 -42.53 4.88 -16.08
C CYS A 485 -42.52 4.36 -17.53
N VAL A 486 -41.93 3.18 -17.78
CA VAL A 486 -41.89 2.57 -19.13
C VAL A 486 -43.15 1.77 -19.47
N GLY A 487 -44.16 1.78 -18.59
CA GLY A 487 -45.41 1.03 -18.74
C GLY A 487 -45.26 -0.48 -18.51
N GLY A 488 -44.23 -0.91 -17.78
CA GLY A 488 -43.99 -2.32 -17.46
C GLY A 488 -44.74 -2.79 -16.22
N ASP A 489 -44.99 -4.10 -16.14
CA ASP A 489 -45.55 -4.75 -14.95
C ASP A 489 -44.44 -5.03 -13.93
N VAL A 490 -44.50 -4.35 -12.78
CA VAL A 490 -43.53 -4.47 -11.68
C VAL A 490 -43.33 -5.90 -11.19
N ALA A 491 -44.36 -6.75 -11.27
CA ALA A 491 -44.29 -8.14 -10.79
C ALA A 491 -43.62 -9.09 -11.79
N ARG A 492 -43.48 -8.68 -13.06
CA ARG A 492 -43.01 -9.56 -14.15
C ARG A 492 -41.80 -9.03 -14.90
N MET A 493 -41.62 -7.71 -14.94
CA MET A 493 -40.57 -7.06 -15.71
C MET A 493 -39.19 -7.49 -15.20
N THR A 494 -38.42 -8.18 -16.05
CA THR A 494 -37.08 -8.63 -15.69
C THR A 494 -36.04 -7.55 -15.95
N MET A 495 -34.85 -7.70 -15.35
CA MET A 495 -33.71 -6.84 -15.68
C MET A 495 -33.35 -6.90 -17.16
N LYS A 496 -33.48 -8.06 -17.81
CA LYS A 496 -33.23 -8.21 -19.25
C LYS A 496 -34.27 -7.46 -20.07
N ASP A 497 -35.52 -7.37 -19.62
CA ASP A 497 -36.56 -6.62 -20.33
C ASP A 497 -36.32 -5.12 -20.22
N MET A 498 -35.93 -4.62 -19.04
CA MET A 498 -35.51 -3.22 -18.87
C MET A 498 -34.27 -2.88 -19.71
N ASP A 499 -33.32 -3.81 -19.83
CA ASP A 499 -32.13 -3.65 -20.70
C ASP A 499 -32.49 -3.56 -22.17
N LYS A 500 -33.41 -4.42 -22.63
CA LYS A 500 -33.89 -4.41 -24.01
C LYS A 500 -34.71 -3.17 -24.32
N ARG A 501 -35.46 -2.66 -23.34
CA ARG A 501 -36.25 -1.42 -23.50
C ARG A 501 -35.34 -0.21 -23.72
N ASP A 502 -34.15 -0.23 -23.10
CA ASP A 502 -33.08 0.77 -23.19
C ASP A 502 -33.56 2.23 -23.09
N ALA A 503 -34.57 2.49 -22.26
CA ALA A 503 -35.13 3.83 -22.10
C ALA A 503 -34.18 4.77 -21.34
N ARG A 504 -34.24 6.08 -21.65
CA ARG A 504 -33.50 7.13 -20.93
C ARG A 504 -34.42 7.89 -19.96
N PHE A 505 -33.89 8.14 -18.78
CA PHE A 505 -34.54 8.84 -17.68
C PHE A 505 -33.73 10.06 -17.24
N PHE A 506 -34.35 10.99 -16.52
CA PHE A 506 -33.66 12.07 -15.80
C PHE A 506 -34.10 12.12 -14.34
N CYS A 507 -33.23 12.66 -13.47
CA CYS A 507 -33.54 12.87 -12.06
C CYS A 507 -34.21 14.24 -11.85
N GLY A 508 -35.49 14.24 -11.48
CA GLY A 508 -36.27 15.46 -11.22
C GLY A 508 -35.78 16.23 -9.99
N ALA A 509 -35.27 15.54 -8.96
CA ALA A 509 -34.69 16.19 -7.79
C ALA A 509 -33.42 16.98 -8.13
N CYS A 510 -32.48 16.40 -8.90
CA CYS A 510 -31.30 17.15 -9.38
C CYS A 510 -31.68 18.28 -10.33
N ALA A 511 -32.69 18.07 -11.18
CA ALA A 511 -33.22 19.11 -12.06
C ALA A 511 -33.73 20.33 -11.26
N ARG A 512 -34.42 20.11 -10.12
CA ARG A 512 -34.86 21.20 -9.23
C ARG A 512 -33.70 21.94 -8.55
N VAL A 513 -32.67 21.21 -8.12
CA VAL A 513 -31.46 21.82 -7.50
C VAL A 513 -30.74 22.72 -8.50
N GLU A 514 -30.49 22.23 -9.72
CA GLU A 514 -29.86 23.01 -10.79
C GLU A 514 -30.65 24.30 -11.07
N ARG A 515 -31.99 24.20 -11.09
CA ARG A 515 -32.86 25.37 -11.23
C ARG A 515 -32.70 26.37 -10.08
N SER A 516 -32.60 25.91 -8.83
CA SER A 516 -32.45 26.77 -7.66
C SER A 516 -31.08 27.45 -7.55
N GLY A 517 -30.05 26.87 -8.19
CA GLY A 517 -28.69 27.43 -8.23
C GLY A 517 -28.52 28.61 -9.20
N LEU A 518 -29.48 28.83 -10.11
CA LEU A 518 -29.50 29.99 -11.01
C LEU A 518 -29.84 31.26 -10.20
N ARG A 519 -28.83 32.07 -9.86
CA ARG A 519 -28.97 33.29 -9.05
C ARG A 519 -29.96 34.29 -9.68
N GLU A 520 -30.73 34.98 -8.83
CA GLU A 520 -31.64 36.11 -9.15
C GLU A 520 -30.93 37.40 -9.66
N GLY A 521 -29.78 37.28 -10.35
CA GLY A 521 -28.98 38.42 -10.81
C GLY A 521 -28.68 38.48 -12.32
N ASP A 522 -28.99 37.42 -13.08
CA ASP A 522 -28.77 37.38 -14.54
C ASP A 522 -29.98 37.95 -15.30
N GLU A 523 -30.36 39.20 -14.99
CA GLU A 523 -31.44 39.93 -15.67
C GLU A 523 -31.05 40.47 -17.06
N GLN A 524 -29.80 40.24 -17.52
CA GLN A 524 -29.29 40.82 -18.78
C GLN A 524 -29.32 39.90 -20.01
N LEU A 525 -29.95 38.73 -19.94
CA LEU A 525 -30.23 37.89 -21.11
C LEU A 525 -31.75 37.63 -21.21
N GLN A 526 -32.50 38.69 -21.48
CA GLN A 526 -33.87 38.58 -21.96
C GLN A 526 -33.82 38.13 -23.42
N ASP A 527 -33.89 36.81 -23.66
CA ASP A 527 -34.54 36.15 -24.82
C ASP A 527 -34.03 34.73 -25.12
N GLU A 528 -33.02 34.20 -24.42
CA GLU A 528 -32.72 32.76 -24.50
C GLU A 528 -33.49 32.00 -23.42
N GLU A 529 -34.47 31.19 -23.84
CA GLU A 529 -35.16 30.19 -23.01
C GLU A 529 -34.20 29.59 -21.98
N LYS A 530 -34.47 29.79 -20.69
CA LYS A 530 -33.67 29.22 -19.59
C LYS A 530 -33.78 27.70 -19.61
N LYS A 531 -32.91 27.06 -20.39
CA LYS A 531 -32.88 25.61 -20.61
C LYS A 531 -32.16 24.93 -19.46
N LEU A 532 -32.82 23.95 -18.85
CA LEU A 532 -32.30 23.19 -17.72
C LEU A 532 -31.47 22.01 -18.24
N GLU A 533 -30.21 21.92 -17.83
CA GLU A 533 -29.33 20.83 -18.22
C GLU A 533 -29.47 19.65 -17.26
N VAL A 534 -29.86 18.48 -17.79
CA VAL A 534 -29.99 17.24 -17.01
C VAL A 534 -29.27 16.09 -17.69
N GLY A 535 -28.81 15.12 -16.90
CA GLY A 535 -28.23 13.89 -17.41
C GLY A 535 -29.29 12.89 -17.88
N ALA A 536 -29.15 12.41 -19.11
CA ALA A 536 -29.86 11.26 -19.65
C ALA A 536 -29.24 9.96 -19.12
N LEU A 537 -30.00 9.25 -18.29
CA LEU A 537 -29.56 8.08 -17.53
C LEU A 537 -30.29 6.84 -18.04
N SER A 538 -29.57 5.73 -18.27
CA SER A 538 -30.21 4.41 -18.37
C SER A 538 -30.77 3.98 -17.00
N TRP A 539 -31.66 3.00 -16.96
CA TRP A 539 -32.24 2.53 -15.69
C TRP A 539 -31.16 2.07 -14.68
N ARG A 540 -30.07 1.43 -15.15
CA ARG A 540 -28.92 1.09 -14.29
C ARG A 540 -28.14 2.32 -13.83
N ALA A 541 -28.02 3.33 -14.68
CA ALA A 541 -27.39 4.59 -14.32
C ALA A 541 -28.22 5.35 -13.28
N CYS A 542 -29.56 5.26 -13.30
CA CYS A 542 -30.42 5.80 -12.23
C CYS A 542 -30.13 5.16 -10.87
N ILE A 543 -30.04 3.81 -10.82
CA ILE A 543 -29.71 3.08 -9.59
C ILE A 543 -28.32 3.48 -9.06
N ASN A 544 -27.32 3.60 -9.94
CA ASN A 544 -25.98 4.04 -9.55
C ASN A 544 -25.98 5.52 -9.11
N HIS A 545 -26.70 6.39 -9.80
CA HIS A 545 -26.85 7.82 -9.50
C HIS A 545 -27.43 8.03 -8.09
N LEU A 546 -28.44 7.25 -7.68
CA LEU A 546 -28.98 7.30 -6.33
C LEU A 546 -27.90 7.00 -5.27
N MET A 547 -27.09 5.98 -5.53
CA MET A 547 -26.04 5.53 -4.62
C MET A 547 -24.89 6.54 -4.49
N THR A 548 -24.60 7.30 -5.54
CA THR A 548 -23.45 8.22 -5.57
C THR A 548 -23.83 9.66 -5.20
N ILE A 549 -24.99 10.15 -5.64
CA ILE A 549 -25.43 11.54 -5.46
C ILE A 549 -26.38 11.66 -4.28
N HIS A 550 -27.53 10.97 -4.32
CA HIS A 550 -28.59 11.16 -3.33
C HIS A 550 -28.26 10.63 -1.93
N ARG A 551 -27.47 9.55 -1.83
CA ARG A 551 -27.02 9.05 -0.52
C ARG A 551 -25.91 9.88 0.11
N THR A 552 -25.26 10.77 -0.65
CA THR A 552 -24.13 11.57 -0.16
C THR A 552 -24.50 13.03 0.07
N GLN A 553 -25.60 13.52 -0.50
CA GLN A 553 -26.03 14.92 -0.44
C GLN A 553 -27.38 15.07 0.28
N GLU A 554 -27.39 15.81 1.40
CA GLU A 554 -28.57 16.02 2.27
C GLU A 554 -29.71 16.80 1.59
N GLU A 555 -29.43 17.52 0.50
CA GLU A 555 -30.37 18.41 -0.18
C GLU A 555 -31.43 17.68 -1.04
N HIS A 556 -31.25 16.37 -1.28
CA HIS A 556 -32.15 15.60 -2.15
C HIS A 556 -33.13 14.72 -1.36
N GLN A 557 -34.32 15.25 -1.05
CA GLN A 557 -35.31 14.59 -0.19
C GLN A 557 -36.11 13.44 -0.86
N GLU A 558 -36.31 13.48 -2.19
CA GLU A 558 -37.12 12.48 -2.92
C GLU A 558 -36.23 11.49 -3.70
N LEU A 559 -36.09 10.27 -3.18
CA LEU A 559 -35.24 9.23 -3.76
C LEU A 559 -35.79 8.61 -5.07
N SER A 560 -37.05 8.84 -5.43
CA SER A 560 -37.74 8.14 -6.54
C SER A 560 -38.28 9.06 -7.65
N ASP A 561 -37.87 10.32 -7.70
CA ASP A 561 -38.30 11.29 -8.73
C ASP A 561 -37.49 11.13 -10.03
N PHE A 562 -37.52 9.94 -10.62
CA PHE A 562 -37.01 9.70 -11.97
C PHE A 562 -38.16 9.74 -12.97
N ARG A 563 -37.93 10.34 -14.13
CA ARG A 563 -38.94 10.48 -15.18
C ARG A 563 -38.35 10.13 -16.54
N LEU A 564 -39.19 9.66 -17.46
CA LEU A 564 -38.78 9.41 -18.84
C LEU A 564 -38.40 10.71 -19.55
N LEU A 565 -37.35 10.63 -20.35
CA LEU A 565 -37.05 11.69 -21.30
C LEU A 565 -38.08 11.72 -22.43
N PRO A 566 -38.45 12.91 -22.92
CA PRO A 566 -39.22 13.03 -24.15
C PRO A 566 -38.52 12.31 -25.32
N PRO A 567 -39.26 11.70 -26.26
CA PRO A 567 -38.68 10.91 -27.33
C PRO A 567 -37.61 11.63 -28.16
N VAL A 568 -37.78 12.94 -28.38
CA VAL A 568 -36.81 13.77 -29.13
C VAL A 568 -35.47 13.87 -28.39
N LEU A 569 -35.51 14.12 -27.07
CA LEU A 569 -34.31 14.26 -26.25
C LEU A 569 -33.66 12.90 -25.96
N GLU A 570 -34.46 11.84 -25.83
CA GLU A 570 -33.97 10.47 -25.74
C GLU A 570 -33.19 10.08 -27.00
N GLN A 571 -33.74 10.34 -28.19
CA GLN A 571 -33.04 10.08 -29.46
C GLN A 571 -31.75 10.91 -29.58
N GLN A 572 -31.78 12.16 -29.14
CA GLN A 572 -30.58 13.01 -29.10
C GLN A 572 -29.50 12.42 -28.17
N ALA A 573 -29.86 12.03 -26.96
CA ALA A 573 -28.93 11.42 -26.00
C ALA A 573 -28.34 10.12 -26.55
N ILE A 574 -29.18 9.24 -27.11
CA ILE A 574 -28.75 7.99 -27.73
C ILE A 574 -27.77 8.27 -28.88
N ALA A 575 -28.05 9.24 -29.75
CA ALA A 575 -27.15 9.61 -30.84
C ALA A 575 -25.79 10.11 -30.34
N GLN A 576 -25.77 10.89 -29.26
CA GLN A 576 -24.53 11.34 -28.62
C GLN A 576 -23.74 10.18 -28.01
N GLU A 577 -24.42 9.24 -27.34
CA GLU A 577 -23.78 8.04 -26.80
C GLU A 577 -23.16 7.15 -27.88
N PHE A 578 -23.74 7.10 -29.10
CA PHE A 578 -23.15 6.36 -30.22
C PHE A 578 -21.84 6.97 -30.74
N CYS A 579 -21.60 8.27 -30.51
CA CYS A 579 -20.35 8.92 -30.86
C CYS A 579 -19.22 8.62 -29.86
N GLU A 580 -19.55 8.10 -28.67
CA GLU A 580 -18.58 7.78 -27.62
C GLU A 580 -18.37 6.26 -27.51
N PRO A 581 -17.12 5.79 -27.36
CA PRO A 581 -16.86 4.37 -27.16
C PRO A 581 -17.36 3.93 -25.79
N ASP A 582 -18.07 2.80 -25.75
CA ASP A 582 -18.56 2.23 -24.49
C ASP A 582 -17.40 1.92 -23.52
N PRO A 583 -17.36 2.52 -22.32
CA PRO A 583 -16.28 2.30 -21.36
C PRO A 583 -16.10 0.83 -20.99
N ALA A 584 -17.17 0.03 -21.02
CA ALA A 584 -17.10 -1.40 -20.74
C ALA A 584 -16.25 -2.15 -21.76
N PHE A 585 -16.15 -1.67 -23.00
CA PHE A 585 -15.38 -2.34 -24.05
C PHE A 585 -13.87 -2.27 -23.79
N GLY A 586 -13.40 -1.24 -23.09
CA GLY A 586 -12.00 -1.10 -22.67
C GLY A 586 -11.65 -1.89 -21.40
N GLN A 587 -12.64 -2.41 -20.66
CA GLN A 587 -12.37 -3.15 -19.42
C GLN A 587 -11.65 -4.46 -19.70
N CYS A 588 -10.60 -4.77 -18.95
CA CYS A 588 -9.93 -6.08 -18.94
C CYS A 588 -10.77 -7.13 -18.19
N ALA A 589 -11.98 -7.39 -18.68
CA ALA A 589 -13.01 -8.22 -18.05
C ALA A 589 -13.72 -9.14 -19.06
N TRP A 590 -13.34 -9.11 -20.33
CA TRP A 590 -13.91 -9.97 -21.36
C TRP A 590 -13.13 -11.27 -21.46
N LEU A 591 -13.87 -12.38 -21.52
CA LEU A 591 -13.33 -13.74 -21.52
C LEU A 591 -13.77 -14.46 -22.80
N CYS A 592 -12.85 -15.15 -23.45
CA CYS A 592 -13.17 -16.14 -24.47
C CYS A 592 -13.96 -17.30 -23.84
N ALA A 593 -15.09 -17.68 -24.44
CA ALA A 593 -15.88 -18.84 -24.03
C ALA A 593 -15.41 -20.15 -24.70
N CYS A 594 -14.55 -20.04 -25.73
CA CYS A 594 -14.13 -21.15 -26.58
C CYS A 594 -12.83 -21.83 -26.14
N CYS A 595 -12.06 -21.25 -25.19
CA CYS A 595 -10.81 -21.85 -24.70
C CYS A 595 -10.46 -21.45 -23.26
N ASP A 596 -9.28 -21.88 -22.81
CA ASP A 596 -8.72 -21.73 -21.47
C ASP A 596 -7.67 -20.63 -21.29
N CYS A 597 -7.53 -19.76 -22.28
CA CYS A 597 -6.54 -18.68 -22.25
C CYS A 597 -6.74 -17.70 -21.07
N HIS A 598 -7.96 -17.58 -20.54
CA HIS A 598 -8.28 -16.69 -19.40
C HIS A 598 -8.38 -17.40 -18.04
N VAL A 599 -7.99 -18.67 -17.96
CA VAL A 599 -7.91 -19.38 -16.66
C VAL A 599 -6.75 -18.83 -15.82
N TYR A 600 -5.63 -18.55 -16.49
CA TYR A 600 -4.38 -18.13 -15.88
C TYR A 600 -4.09 -16.64 -16.08
N CYS A 601 -4.79 -15.98 -16.99
CA CYS A 601 -4.63 -14.58 -17.33
C CYS A 601 -5.89 -13.79 -16.99
N ARG A 602 -5.73 -12.50 -16.69
CA ARG A 602 -6.89 -11.60 -16.56
C ARG A 602 -7.65 -11.55 -17.89
N GLY A 603 -8.95 -11.23 -17.82
CA GLY A 603 -9.73 -10.92 -19.02
C GLY A 603 -9.08 -9.81 -19.84
N THR A 604 -9.47 -9.69 -21.10
CA THR A 604 -8.97 -8.68 -22.03
C THR A 604 -10.06 -7.65 -22.35
N SER A 605 -9.77 -6.68 -23.22
CA SER A 605 -10.77 -5.76 -23.76
C SER A 605 -11.71 -6.47 -24.72
N ARG A 606 -12.88 -5.89 -25.01
CA ARG A 606 -13.85 -6.49 -25.94
C ARG A 606 -13.25 -6.71 -27.33
N VAL A 607 -12.49 -5.73 -27.82
CA VAL A 607 -11.77 -5.86 -29.10
C VAL A 607 -10.75 -6.99 -29.03
N GLY A 608 -9.98 -7.06 -27.93
CA GLY A 608 -8.99 -8.12 -27.74
C GLY A 608 -9.59 -9.52 -27.73
N VAL A 609 -10.75 -9.73 -27.09
CA VAL A 609 -11.40 -11.04 -27.06
C VAL A 609 -12.00 -11.39 -28.42
N ILE A 610 -12.58 -10.43 -29.14
CA ILE A 610 -13.11 -10.65 -30.49
C ILE A 610 -11.99 -11.04 -31.45
N THR A 611 -10.87 -10.31 -31.45
CA THR A 611 -9.69 -10.66 -32.25
C THR A 611 -9.16 -12.05 -31.87
N HIS A 612 -9.14 -12.38 -30.58
CA HIS A 612 -8.72 -13.69 -30.12
C HIS A 612 -9.65 -14.79 -30.66
N VAL A 613 -10.97 -14.62 -30.55
CA VAL A 613 -11.94 -15.58 -31.07
C VAL A 613 -11.83 -15.73 -32.59
N GLN A 614 -11.73 -14.63 -33.34
CA GLN A 614 -11.55 -14.67 -34.79
C GLN A 614 -10.28 -15.40 -35.20
N THR A 615 -9.16 -15.14 -34.52
CA THR A 615 -7.85 -15.66 -34.93
C THR A 615 -7.54 -17.06 -34.42
N GLN A 616 -8.02 -17.42 -33.22
CA GLN A 616 -7.71 -18.70 -32.59
C GLN A 616 -8.84 -19.73 -32.75
N HIS A 617 -10.07 -19.29 -33.01
CA HIS A 617 -11.23 -20.15 -33.15
C HIS A 617 -11.91 -20.08 -34.52
N ASP A 618 -11.39 -19.27 -35.45
CA ASP A 618 -11.88 -19.16 -36.84
C ASP A 618 -13.38 -18.81 -36.93
N VAL A 619 -13.86 -18.00 -35.99
CA VAL A 619 -15.24 -17.50 -35.97
C VAL A 619 -15.26 -16.09 -36.53
N GLU A 620 -15.73 -15.92 -37.77
CA GLU A 620 -15.76 -14.63 -38.46
C GLU A 620 -16.57 -13.56 -37.70
N ASN A 621 -17.73 -13.95 -37.15
CA ASN A 621 -18.66 -13.08 -36.44
C ASN A 621 -18.89 -13.57 -35.00
N PRO A 622 -17.98 -13.29 -34.05
CA PRO A 622 -18.15 -13.69 -32.66
C PRO A 622 -19.40 -13.07 -32.04
N LEU A 623 -20.20 -13.90 -31.39
CA LEU A 623 -21.40 -13.50 -30.64
C LEU A 623 -21.11 -13.40 -29.13
N GLU A 624 -21.57 -12.30 -28.52
CA GLU A 624 -21.57 -12.12 -27.06
C GLU A 624 -22.49 -13.17 -26.41
N ASP A 625 -22.12 -13.66 -25.24
CA ASP A 625 -22.77 -14.77 -24.51
C ASP A 625 -22.62 -16.18 -25.11
N GLU A 626 -22.16 -16.31 -26.36
CA GLU A 626 -21.85 -17.60 -26.98
C GLU A 626 -20.34 -17.84 -27.12
N HIS A 627 -19.63 -16.91 -27.77
CA HIS A 627 -18.21 -17.06 -28.10
C HIS A 627 -17.30 -16.27 -27.16
N PHE A 628 -17.81 -15.19 -26.58
CA PHE A 628 -17.14 -14.42 -25.55
C PHE A 628 -18.16 -13.88 -24.55
N VAL A 629 -17.75 -13.77 -23.29
CA VAL A 629 -18.60 -13.33 -22.17
C VAL A 629 -17.94 -12.21 -21.39
N PHE A 630 -18.74 -11.35 -20.78
CA PHE A 630 -18.24 -10.42 -19.76
C PHE A 630 -18.17 -11.14 -18.40
N ASP A 631 -17.04 -11.05 -17.71
CA ASP A 631 -16.87 -11.65 -16.39
C ASP A 631 -17.82 -11.00 -15.37
N SER A 632 -18.91 -11.71 -15.03
CA SER A 632 -19.93 -11.25 -14.08
C SER A 632 -19.42 -11.05 -12.64
N ARG A 633 -18.18 -11.41 -12.34
CA ARG A 633 -17.49 -11.06 -11.08
C ARG A 633 -17.00 -9.62 -11.06
N ILE A 634 -16.99 -8.94 -12.21
CA ILE A 634 -16.58 -7.54 -12.38
C ILE A 634 -17.83 -6.71 -12.68
N THR A 635 -17.86 -5.47 -12.19
CA THR A 635 -18.91 -4.50 -12.56
C THR A 635 -18.66 -3.97 -13.95
N LYS A 636 -19.66 -4.11 -14.83
CA LYS A 636 -19.65 -3.45 -16.14
C LYS A 636 -19.71 -1.93 -15.92
N LEU A 637 -18.75 -1.19 -16.47
CA LEU A 637 -18.78 0.27 -16.41
C LEU A 637 -19.98 0.76 -17.21
N LEU A 638 -20.74 1.68 -16.62
CA LEU A 638 -21.85 2.34 -17.30
C LEU A 638 -21.32 3.52 -18.11
N ARG A 639 -21.99 3.83 -19.22
CA ARG A 639 -21.73 5.06 -19.97
C ARG A 639 -21.97 6.28 -19.08
N PRO A 640 -21.15 7.34 -19.19
CA PRO A 640 -21.46 8.60 -18.54
C PRO A 640 -22.81 9.13 -19.09
N PRO A 641 -23.66 9.72 -18.24
CA PRO A 641 -24.91 10.30 -18.70
C PRO A 641 -24.65 11.45 -19.66
N GLN A 642 -25.30 11.45 -20.81
CA GLN A 642 -25.24 12.57 -21.75
C GLN A 642 -26.10 13.71 -21.24
N VAL A 643 -25.60 14.95 -21.36
CA VAL A 643 -26.35 16.12 -20.90
C VAL A 643 -27.30 16.56 -22.01
N VAL A 644 -28.59 16.66 -21.67
CA VAL A 644 -29.62 17.21 -22.55
C VAL A 644 -30.27 18.43 -21.91
N ARG A 645 -30.87 19.27 -22.75
CA ARG A 645 -31.55 20.49 -22.36
C ARG A 645 -33.06 20.28 -22.31
N LEU A 646 -33.64 20.39 -21.13
CA LEU A 646 -35.07 20.40 -20.91
C LEU A 646 -35.61 21.82 -21.02
N ASP A 647 -36.78 21.96 -21.64
CA ASP A 647 -37.61 23.17 -21.52
C ASP A 647 -38.39 23.16 -20.18
N GLU A 648 -38.85 24.33 -19.74
CA GLU A 648 -39.62 24.43 -18.50
C GLU A 648 -40.97 23.70 -18.60
N GLU A 649 -41.57 23.63 -19.79
CA GLU A 649 -42.84 22.94 -20.04
C GLU A 649 -42.72 21.43 -19.82
N THR A 650 -41.62 20.78 -20.18
CA THR A 650 -41.38 19.34 -19.95
C THR A 650 -41.22 19.03 -18.46
N LEU A 651 -40.69 19.96 -17.67
CA LEU A 651 -40.54 19.80 -16.22
C LEU A 651 -41.89 19.79 -15.49
N PHE A 652 -42.84 20.62 -15.94
CA PHE A 652 -44.16 20.81 -15.32
C PHE A 652 -45.31 20.04 -16.00
N GLY A 653 -45.22 19.79 -17.32
CA GLY A 653 -46.31 19.30 -18.17
C GLY A 653 -46.72 17.84 -17.97
N LEU A 654 -45.92 17.03 -17.27
CA LEU A 654 -46.28 15.65 -16.93
C LEU A 654 -47.15 15.53 -15.66
N HIS A 655 -47.42 16.63 -14.93
CA HIS A 655 -48.36 16.62 -13.81
C HIS A 655 -49.84 16.49 -14.23
N ALA A 656 -50.17 16.75 -15.50
CA ALA A 656 -51.56 16.83 -15.94
C ALA A 656 -52.28 15.47 -16.12
N HIS A 657 -51.56 14.34 -16.17
CA HIS A 657 -52.18 13.03 -16.44
C HIS A 657 -52.37 12.11 -15.22
N ALA A 658 -51.92 12.50 -14.01
CA ALA A 658 -52.06 11.67 -12.81
C ALA A 658 -53.26 12.02 -11.91
N THR A 659 -53.98 13.12 -12.18
CA THR A 659 -55.09 13.60 -11.32
C THR A 659 -56.50 13.28 -11.84
N ASP A 660 -56.67 12.74 -13.05
CA ASP A 660 -58.00 12.56 -13.65
C ASP A 660 -58.66 11.18 -13.44
N HIS A 661 -58.08 10.28 -12.62
CA HIS A 661 -58.74 9.02 -12.22
C HIS A 661 -59.37 9.05 -10.82
N LYS A 662 -59.57 10.23 -10.22
CA LYS A 662 -60.41 10.40 -9.02
C LYS A 662 -61.46 11.49 -9.23
N LYS A 663 -62.34 11.29 -10.22
CA LYS A 663 -63.72 11.83 -10.26
C LYS A 663 -64.45 11.25 -11.47
N LEU A 664 -64.95 10.02 -11.33
CA LEU A 664 -66.28 9.55 -11.76
C LEU A 664 -66.51 8.16 -11.18
#